data_AF-A0A1W1HFW1-F1
#
_entry.id   AF-A0A1W1HFW1-F1
#
_cell.length_a   1.000
_cell.length_b   1.000
_cell.length_c   1.000
_cell.angle_alpha   90.00
_cell.angle_beta   90.00
_cell.angle_gamma   90.00
#
_symmetry.space_group_name_H-M   'P 1'
#
loop_
_entity.id
_entity.type
_entity.pdbx_description
1 polymer ?
#
loop_
_entity_poly.entity_id
_entity_poly.type
_entity_poly.pdbx_seq_one_letter_code
_entity_poly.pdbx_strand_id
1 'polypeptide(L)'
;MNKQYRFLLLIIVIIIVLSIISSLIVKNAWFKISEDDISYIGLVAPFSGVGAGIGSSMEKGINLFVDEFNQAQIFQNRILKVVQLDDQHTPEGVEAAARDLIERSEILALIGHISSDAASTASNAFQNTDMTMINTSSIEAGISNSHPWLYSSVFNATRQTGFIANYVRNVLGKKIITIIHSDSGSGREMEKQFSAIYARFGTKIHYTHEFRQEYPKASIASIIEEIRDKKDLGTIFFAGDASSAAHFVVQARDAGIKSLIVGTDALATTGFTEAVASLIKDKESLPSYTDSMIVSVPLLYDTAGSEAQQFKNLFLEKYGSDPDWIAAYAYDAVRLVIRGIIAQKSDKNEPLDFSVAACRKSIKKYLDSLTTPKTAMEGITGKTFFPPSGSKQLRSVQVGIYNGRNIIAAPTQLQPLGPNSSVNYFEELKNGRMLYVNDRFMYKTNVIYTGIELHNITDLKMDENQVILDFSIWFRYQGKFNPADIDILNAVEEIKLEEPIETSQNKEISFRRYRVKAPFFIDFMDKKLPYGQHVMGLSFHHQNLNRNNVVYVVDVLGMEFDKGITLKQQLLQRRALSPTSGWRIDQASLSQSMFTTSTLGSPAYVGYGTTEPEFSKIDYAAIFSEDRIDFRSLVNAEYLIYIGIFGIIGSLAARLMDRRLHGFFWRTSSWLMRLAFWPPLLLSFGNLIVNSAINNDVSIHYIQQIIMYYDMCWWIMPAGLVVIALERFLWVPLEDRTKRKVPNLIRHFTAALVFTFAFCGIVAFVWEQTLTSLLATSGLFAMIVGLAVQGNIANVFSGIIINLERPFSVGDWIKINEIDSVNVVDMTWRTIRLETLTQHVVSIPNGKVADSVVVNYSRKESLRIDVFLHVSPKHKPSVINKHIKEAIADIEGINKVKAPVNVIMGIKPVVNKWVAEYVIRFWVTDWKQQFGIKGNIWNALWERFTAEGISFNAVEDPLALPETLQKEAKGLPPADSSSQTGAAPDLAKA
;
A
#
# COMPACT_ATOMS: atom_id res chain seq x y z
N MET A 1 -30.08 14.27 -31.93
CA MET A 1 -29.11 14.74 -30.91
C MET A 1 -29.12 16.26 -30.85
N ASN A 2 -29.40 16.87 -29.69
CA ASN A 2 -29.50 18.33 -29.52
C ASN A 2 -28.17 19.03 -29.91
N LYS A 3 -28.21 20.26 -30.44
CA LYS A 3 -26.99 21.01 -30.87
C LYS A 3 -25.95 21.12 -29.75
N GLN A 4 -26.40 21.25 -28.51
CA GLN A 4 -25.54 21.31 -27.32
C GLN A 4 -24.77 20.00 -27.06
N TYR A 5 -25.41 18.84 -27.24
CA TYR A 5 -24.73 17.53 -27.10
C TYR A 5 -23.70 17.30 -28.19
N ARG A 6 -23.96 17.73 -29.44
CA ARG A 6 -22.98 17.65 -30.53
C ARG A 6 -21.74 18.50 -30.24
N PHE A 7 -21.94 19.70 -29.69
CA PHE A 7 -20.83 20.57 -29.30
C PHE A 7 -20.05 20.03 -28.09
N LEU A 8 -20.71 19.45 -27.09
CA LEU A 8 -20.05 18.79 -25.97
C LEU A 8 -19.22 17.58 -26.45
N LEU A 9 -19.77 16.76 -27.34
CA LEU A 9 -19.06 15.62 -27.92
C LEU A 9 -17.83 16.10 -28.71
N LEU A 10 -17.94 17.18 -29.47
CA LEU A 10 -16.81 17.80 -30.15
C LEU A 10 -15.73 18.27 -29.17
N ILE A 11 -16.09 18.88 -28.03
CA ILE A 11 -15.14 19.24 -26.98
C ILE A 11 -14.44 18.00 -26.40
N ILE A 12 -15.19 16.93 -26.12
CA ILE A 12 -14.61 15.67 -25.59
C ILE A 12 -13.65 15.05 -26.61
N VAL A 13 -14.02 15.02 -27.90
CA VAL A 13 -13.13 14.54 -28.97
C VAL A 13 -11.88 15.41 -29.07
N ILE A 14 -12.00 16.74 -28.97
CA ILE A 14 -10.85 17.64 -28.95
C ILE A 14 -9.94 17.35 -27.75
N ILE A 15 -10.49 17.10 -26.57
CA ILE A 15 -9.70 16.74 -25.38
C ILE A 15 -8.96 15.43 -25.59
N ILE A 16 -9.62 14.40 -26.13
CA ILE A 16 -8.99 13.11 -26.42
C ILE A 16 -7.88 13.30 -27.45
N VAL A 17 -8.15 13.99 -28.55
CA VAL A 17 -7.16 14.25 -29.61
C VAL A 17 -5.98 15.06 -29.08
N LEU A 18 -6.23 16.14 -28.34
CA LEU A 18 -5.16 16.94 -27.72
C LEU A 18 -4.36 16.13 -26.70
N SER A 19 -5.02 15.28 -25.91
CA SER A 19 -4.34 14.43 -24.94
C SER A 19 -3.49 13.37 -25.63
N ILE A 20 -3.96 12.78 -26.72
CA ILE A 20 -3.19 11.84 -27.55
C ILE A 20 -2.01 12.56 -28.20
N ILE A 21 -2.23 13.73 -28.81
CA ILE A 21 -1.17 14.53 -29.44
C ILE A 21 -0.13 14.95 -28.40
N SER A 22 -0.54 15.51 -27.26
CA SER A 22 0.37 15.89 -26.17
C SER A 22 1.08 14.67 -25.57
N SER A 23 0.40 13.54 -25.43
CA SER A 23 1.03 12.28 -24.97
C SER A 23 2.03 11.74 -25.99
N LEU A 24 1.74 11.85 -27.29
CA LEU A 24 2.66 11.50 -28.37
C LEU A 24 3.85 12.47 -28.42
N ILE A 25 3.63 13.76 -28.22
CA ILE A 25 4.70 14.76 -28.13
C ILE A 25 5.57 14.47 -26.92
N VAL A 26 5.00 14.23 -25.73
CA VAL A 26 5.78 13.89 -24.54
C VAL A 26 6.48 12.54 -24.72
N LYS A 27 5.81 11.53 -25.26
CA LYS A 27 6.45 10.26 -25.62
C LYS A 27 7.61 10.44 -26.60
N ASN A 28 7.45 11.30 -27.61
CA ASN A 28 8.46 11.51 -28.65
C ASN A 28 9.54 12.55 -28.27
N ALA A 29 9.30 13.38 -27.27
CA ALA A 29 10.25 14.36 -26.75
C ALA A 29 11.00 13.88 -25.51
N TRP A 30 10.38 13.01 -24.70
CA TRP A 30 10.94 12.51 -23.44
C TRP A 30 11.28 11.01 -23.47
N PHE A 31 10.65 10.21 -24.34
CA PHE A 31 10.80 8.74 -24.37
C PHE A 31 11.14 8.21 -25.78
N LYS A 32 11.65 9.06 -26.68
CA LYS A 32 12.10 8.59 -28.00
C LYS A 32 13.41 7.84 -27.79
N ILE A 33 13.29 6.52 -27.60
CA ILE A 33 14.41 5.60 -27.65
C ILE A 33 14.88 5.60 -29.11
N SER A 34 15.93 6.35 -29.38
CA SER A 34 16.63 6.28 -30.65
C SER A 34 17.40 4.96 -30.75
N GLU A 35 17.82 4.53 -31.93
CA GLU A 35 18.73 3.37 -32.03
C GLU A 35 20.04 3.61 -31.24
N ASP A 36 20.45 4.88 -31.09
CA ASP A 36 21.58 5.29 -30.28
C ASP A 36 21.36 5.08 -28.76
N ASP A 37 20.12 4.81 -28.33
CA ASP A 37 19.73 4.56 -26.92
C ASP A 37 19.63 3.06 -26.58
N ILE A 38 20.04 2.18 -27.49
CA ILE A 38 20.15 0.74 -27.23
C ILE A 38 21.60 0.40 -26.90
N SER A 39 21.80 -0.33 -25.81
CA SER A 39 23.10 -0.87 -25.42
C SER A 39 23.12 -2.37 -25.62
N TYR A 40 24.14 -2.88 -26.31
CA TYR A 40 24.26 -4.30 -26.65
C TYR A 40 25.35 -4.99 -25.82
N ILE A 41 25.02 -6.15 -25.28
CA ILE A 41 25.98 -7.08 -24.66
C ILE A 41 26.06 -8.32 -25.53
N GLY A 42 27.28 -8.77 -25.85
CA GLY A 42 27.50 -10.02 -26.56
C GLY A 42 27.41 -11.21 -25.60
N LEU A 43 26.68 -12.25 -26.01
CA LEU A 43 26.65 -13.54 -25.36
C LEU A 43 27.13 -14.58 -26.36
N VAL A 44 28.27 -15.23 -26.05
CA VAL A 44 28.76 -16.36 -26.83
C VAL A 44 28.76 -17.61 -25.97
N ALA A 45 28.00 -18.60 -26.42
CA ALA A 45 27.81 -19.87 -25.75
C ALA A 45 27.39 -20.94 -26.79
N PRO A 46 27.48 -22.24 -26.45
CA PRO A 46 26.97 -23.28 -27.33
C PRO A 46 25.44 -23.31 -27.25
N PHE A 47 24.77 -22.80 -28.29
CA PHE A 47 23.31 -22.81 -28.43
C PHE A 47 22.82 -24.02 -29.22
N SER A 48 23.69 -24.69 -29.95
CA SER A 48 23.40 -25.93 -30.67
C SER A 48 24.30 -27.09 -30.25
N GLY A 49 23.95 -28.29 -30.70
CA GLY A 49 24.70 -29.50 -30.42
C GLY A 49 24.65 -29.94 -28.95
N VAL A 50 25.71 -30.61 -28.52
CA VAL A 50 25.80 -31.29 -27.23
C VAL A 50 25.90 -30.32 -26.04
N GLY A 51 26.29 -29.06 -26.29
CA GLY A 51 26.41 -28.00 -25.28
C GLY A 51 25.16 -27.13 -25.10
N ALA A 52 24.09 -27.35 -25.87
CA ALA A 52 22.93 -26.45 -25.94
C ALA A 52 22.28 -26.12 -24.57
N GLY A 53 22.24 -27.08 -23.64
CA GLY A 53 21.69 -26.86 -22.29
C GLY A 53 22.44 -25.79 -21.49
N ILE A 54 23.77 -25.71 -21.68
CA ILE A 54 24.62 -24.69 -21.05
C ILE A 54 24.29 -23.30 -21.63
N GLY A 55 24.24 -23.18 -22.96
CA GLY A 55 23.89 -21.92 -23.63
C GLY A 55 22.52 -21.41 -23.21
N SER A 56 21.54 -22.30 -23.10
CA SER A 56 20.20 -21.96 -22.59
C SER A 56 20.24 -21.47 -21.14
N SER A 57 21.04 -22.08 -20.27
CA SER A 57 21.16 -21.62 -18.87
C SER A 57 21.77 -20.21 -18.77
N MET A 58 22.84 -19.95 -19.54
CA MET A 58 23.46 -18.61 -19.61
C MET A 58 22.48 -17.56 -20.12
N GLU A 59 21.77 -17.86 -21.20
CA GLU A 59 20.75 -16.98 -21.78
C GLU A 59 19.66 -16.65 -20.77
N LYS A 60 19.10 -17.65 -20.09
CA LYS A 60 18.04 -17.44 -19.08
C LYS A 60 18.54 -16.55 -17.93
N GLY A 61 19.76 -16.76 -17.46
CA GLY A 61 20.38 -15.93 -16.42
C GLY A 61 20.56 -14.48 -16.85
N ILE A 62 21.12 -14.25 -18.04
CA ILE A 62 21.32 -12.91 -18.61
C ILE A 62 19.98 -12.20 -18.86
N ASN A 63 19.02 -12.89 -19.49
CA ASN A 63 17.73 -12.31 -19.83
C ASN A 63 16.91 -11.98 -18.57
N LEU A 64 17.06 -12.74 -17.48
CA LEU A 64 16.45 -12.37 -16.21
C LEU A 64 16.99 -11.02 -15.69
N PHE A 65 18.32 -10.82 -15.69
CA PHE A 65 18.92 -9.53 -15.31
C PHE A 65 18.47 -8.41 -16.25
N VAL A 66 18.51 -8.65 -17.56
CA VAL A 66 18.16 -7.65 -18.59
C VAL A 66 16.71 -7.20 -18.44
N ASP A 67 15.78 -8.12 -18.17
CA ASP A 67 14.38 -7.79 -17.95
C ASP A 67 14.19 -6.97 -16.67
N GLU A 68 14.81 -7.36 -15.55
CA GLU A 68 14.78 -6.58 -14.32
C GLU A 68 15.37 -5.18 -14.53
N PHE A 69 16.51 -5.10 -15.23
CA PHE A 69 17.21 -3.86 -15.54
C PHE A 69 16.36 -2.91 -16.38
N ASN A 70 15.73 -3.43 -17.44
CA ASN A 70 14.89 -2.66 -18.35
C ASN A 70 13.59 -2.22 -17.67
N GLN A 71 12.97 -3.07 -16.84
CA GLN A 71 11.79 -2.72 -16.05
C GLN A 71 12.07 -1.64 -14.99
N ALA A 72 13.25 -1.69 -14.36
CA ALA A 72 13.68 -0.69 -13.38
C ALA A 72 14.10 0.65 -14.01
N GLN A 73 14.20 0.73 -15.35
CA GLN A 73 14.63 1.92 -16.10
C GLN A 73 15.91 2.57 -15.57
N ILE A 74 16.90 1.75 -15.16
CA ILE A 74 18.12 2.22 -14.46
C ILE A 74 18.91 3.25 -15.28
N PHE A 75 18.97 3.11 -16.60
CA PHE A 75 19.64 4.07 -17.50
C PHE A 75 18.70 5.12 -18.12
N GLN A 76 17.49 5.30 -17.56
CA GLN A 76 16.50 6.31 -17.96
C GLN A 76 16.41 6.53 -19.48
N ASN A 77 15.48 5.83 -20.15
CA ASN A 77 15.27 5.82 -21.61
C ASN A 77 16.30 5.05 -22.45
N ARG A 78 17.16 4.23 -21.83
CA ARG A 78 18.01 3.26 -22.55
C ARG A 78 17.60 1.82 -22.26
N ILE A 79 17.63 1.00 -23.31
CA ILE A 79 17.30 -0.43 -23.23
C ILE A 79 18.57 -1.24 -23.41
N LEU A 80 18.73 -2.24 -22.54
CA LEU A 80 19.77 -3.25 -22.67
C LEU A 80 19.25 -4.42 -23.53
N LYS A 81 20.03 -4.83 -24.53
CA LYS A 81 19.75 -6.00 -25.37
C LYS A 81 20.95 -6.94 -25.41
N VAL A 82 20.66 -8.21 -25.66
CA VAL A 82 21.66 -9.27 -25.77
C VAL A 82 21.79 -9.68 -27.23
N VAL A 83 23.01 -9.70 -27.73
CA VAL A 83 23.35 -10.29 -29.04
C VAL A 83 23.89 -11.68 -28.77
N GLN A 84 23.17 -12.69 -29.22
CA GLN A 84 23.52 -14.10 -29.00
C GLN A 84 24.24 -14.64 -30.22
N LEU A 85 25.34 -15.37 -29.99
CA LEU A 85 26.09 -16.06 -31.03
C LEU A 85 26.44 -17.47 -30.57
N ASP A 86 26.26 -18.41 -31.49
CA ASP A 86 26.50 -19.83 -31.25
C ASP A 86 27.93 -20.21 -31.58
N ASP A 87 28.69 -20.62 -30.55
CA ASP A 87 30.04 -21.16 -30.75
C ASP A 87 30.06 -22.65 -31.07
N GLN A 88 28.90 -23.32 -31.05
CA GLN A 88 28.69 -24.74 -31.37
C GLN A 88 29.57 -25.70 -30.55
N HIS A 89 30.24 -25.20 -29.51
CA HIS A 89 31.30 -25.91 -28.81
C HIS A 89 32.46 -26.37 -29.71
N THR A 90 32.77 -25.65 -30.80
CA THR A 90 33.87 -25.96 -31.72
C THR A 90 34.83 -24.78 -31.89
N PRO A 91 36.14 -25.01 -32.15
CA PRO A 91 37.08 -23.92 -32.42
C PRO A 91 36.64 -23.03 -33.59
N GLU A 92 36.12 -23.62 -34.67
CA GLU A 92 35.65 -22.90 -35.86
C GLU A 92 34.43 -22.03 -35.55
N GLY A 93 33.51 -22.53 -34.72
CA GLY A 93 32.35 -21.79 -34.25
C GLY A 93 32.74 -20.60 -33.37
N VAL A 94 33.71 -20.79 -32.45
CA VAL A 94 34.27 -19.72 -31.62
C VAL A 94 34.90 -18.63 -32.47
N GLU A 95 35.70 -18.98 -33.48
CA GLU A 95 36.32 -17.99 -34.39
C GLU A 95 35.27 -17.25 -35.23
N ALA A 96 34.24 -17.95 -35.70
CA ALA A 96 33.15 -17.34 -36.45
C ALA A 96 32.36 -16.33 -35.60
N ALA A 97 32.02 -16.71 -34.36
CA ALA A 97 31.35 -15.83 -33.41
C ALA A 97 32.24 -14.62 -33.05
N ALA A 98 33.55 -14.83 -32.87
CA ALA A 98 34.48 -13.75 -32.61
C ALA A 98 34.55 -12.75 -33.78
N ARG A 99 34.62 -13.22 -35.02
CA ARG A 99 34.61 -12.34 -36.21
C ARG A 99 33.34 -11.48 -36.29
N ASP A 100 32.16 -12.07 -36.10
CA ASP A 100 30.88 -11.32 -36.11
C ASP A 100 30.84 -10.25 -34.99
N LEU A 101 31.31 -10.57 -33.77
CA LEU A 101 31.38 -9.58 -32.69
C LEU A 101 32.35 -8.44 -32.96
N ILE A 102 33.50 -8.71 -33.58
CA ILE A 102 34.49 -7.67 -33.91
C ILE A 102 33.91 -6.68 -34.92
N GLU A 103 33.09 -7.16 -35.87
CA GLU A 103 32.40 -6.31 -36.84
C GLU A 103 31.30 -5.43 -36.22
N ARG A 104 30.76 -5.83 -35.06
CA ARG A 104 29.73 -5.11 -34.31
C ARG A 104 30.31 -4.13 -33.30
N SER A 105 30.63 -2.94 -33.77
CA SER A 105 31.20 -1.85 -32.95
C SER A 105 30.32 -1.40 -31.77
N GLU A 106 29.03 -1.73 -31.76
CA GLU A 106 28.03 -1.37 -30.75
C GLU A 106 28.06 -2.24 -29.47
N ILE A 107 28.79 -3.35 -29.46
CA ILE A 107 28.86 -4.28 -28.31
C ILE A 107 29.69 -3.68 -27.18
N LEU A 108 29.13 -3.60 -25.97
CA LEU A 108 29.80 -3.02 -24.81
C LEU A 108 30.79 -3.98 -24.13
N ALA A 109 30.42 -5.25 -24.03
CA ALA A 109 31.22 -6.31 -23.42
C ALA A 109 30.74 -7.68 -23.92
N LEU A 110 31.60 -8.68 -23.80
CA LEU A 110 31.32 -10.07 -24.12
C LEU A 110 31.16 -10.88 -22.84
N ILE A 111 30.09 -11.66 -22.73
CA ILE A 111 29.87 -12.67 -21.71
C ILE A 111 30.00 -14.05 -22.36
N GLY A 112 30.90 -14.87 -21.83
CA GLY A 112 31.36 -16.11 -22.46
C GLY A 112 32.90 -16.22 -22.33
N HIS A 113 33.51 -17.37 -22.59
CA HIS A 113 32.95 -18.64 -23.05
C HIS A 113 32.74 -19.63 -21.88
N ILE A 114 32.34 -20.87 -22.16
CA ILE A 114 32.14 -21.91 -21.14
C ILE A 114 33.32 -22.90 -20.99
N SER A 115 34.24 -22.98 -21.96
CA SER A 115 35.40 -23.88 -21.89
C SER A 115 36.72 -23.11 -21.98
N SER A 116 37.78 -23.69 -21.37
CA SER A 116 39.15 -23.17 -21.49
C SER A 116 39.61 -23.10 -22.95
N ASP A 117 39.28 -24.11 -23.75
CA ASP A 117 39.67 -24.17 -25.16
C ASP A 117 39.01 -23.03 -25.96
N ALA A 118 37.70 -22.82 -25.75
CA ALA A 118 36.98 -21.71 -26.38
C ALA A 118 37.51 -20.34 -25.92
N ALA A 119 37.75 -20.17 -24.62
CA ALA A 119 38.32 -18.93 -24.08
C ALA A 119 39.72 -18.64 -24.65
N SER A 120 40.55 -19.67 -24.86
CA SER A 120 41.87 -19.53 -25.48
C SER A 120 41.76 -19.10 -26.95
N THR A 121 40.92 -19.79 -27.74
CA THR A 121 40.68 -19.45 -29.15
C THR A 121 40.13 -18.03 -29.29
N ALA A 122 39.15 -17.65 -28.47
CA ALA A 122 38.59 -16.31 -28.46
C ALA A 122 39.62 -15.25 -28.04
N SER A 123 40.46 -15.53 -27.04
CA SER A 123 41.50 -14.60 -26.59
C SER A 123 42.49 -14.25 -27.70
N ASN A 124 42.81 -15.21 -28.58
CA ASN A 124 43.65 -14.94 -29.76
C ASN A 124 42.92 -14.05 -30.77
N ALA A 125 41.62 -14.28 -31.00
CA ALA A 125 40.82 -13.48 -31.92
C ALA A 125 40.64 -12.02 -31.44
N PHE A 126 40.50 -11.80 -30.13
CA PHE A 126 40.26 -10.49 -29.53
C PHE A 126 41.52 -9.71 -29.10
N GLN A 127 42.72 -10.22 -29.39
CA GLN A 127 44.00 -9.69 -28.88
C GLN A 127 44.24 -8.21 -29.16
N ASN A 128 43.73 -7.70 -30.29
CA ASN A 128 43.90 -6.31 -30.73
C ASN A 128 42.65 -5.43 -30.50
N THR A 129 41.72 -5.88 -29.68
CA THR A 129 40.46 -5.18 -29.39
C THR A 129 40.43 -4.63 -27.96
N ASP A 130 39.59 -3.62 -27.70
CA ASP A 130 39.30 -3.07 -26.37
C ASP A 130 38.04 -3.68 -25.75
N MET A 131 37.57 -4.82 -26.28
CA MET A 131 36.37 -5.47 -25.79
C MET A 131 36.70 -6.30 -24.55
N THR A 132 36.04 -5.95 -23.43
CA THR A 132 36.13 -6.73 -22.20
C THR A 132 35.37 -8.04 -22.34
N MET A 133 36.01 -9.15 -21.99
CA MET A 133 35.43 -10.48 -21.95
C MET A 133 35.28 -10.94 -20.50
N ILE A 134 34.06 -11.29 -20.09
CA ILE A 134 33.76 -11.86 -18.77
C ILE A 134 33.36 -13.32 -18.95
N ASN A 135 34.30 -14.19 -18.63
CA ASN A 135 34.13 -15.63 -18.67
C ASN A 135 33.42 -16.12 -17.41
N THR A 136 32.33 -16.87 -17.60
CA THR A 136 31.46 -17.37 -16.52
C THR A 136 31.74 -18.81 -16.12
N SER A 137 32.85 -19.38 -16.59
CA SER A 137 33.31 -20.75 -16.28
C SER A 137 34.73 -20.78 -15.71
N SER A 138 35.12 -21.92 -15.15
CA SER A 138 36.50 -22.14 -14.69
C SER A 138 37.44 -22.29 -15.90
N ILE A 139 38.44 -21.42 -16.02
CA ILE A 139 39.45 -21.49 -17.08
C ILE A 139 40.86 -21.71 -16.52
N GLU A 140 41.76 -22.17 -17.38
CA GLU A 140 43.17 -22.36 -17.05
C GLU A 140 43.86 -21.04 -16.68
N ALA A 141 44.80 -21.11 -15.72
CA ALA A 141 45.44 -19.92 -15.15
C ALA A 141 46.27 -19.16 -16.19
N GLY A 142 46.86 -19.88 -17.14
CA GLY A 142 47.70 -19.29 -18.20
C GLY A 142 46.94 -18.31 -19.08
N ILE A 143 45.70 -18.66 -19.45
CA ILE A 143 44.86 -17.92 -20.41
C ILE A 143 44.47 -16.54 -19.84
N SER A 144 44.00 -16.51 -18.59
CA SER A 144 43.60 -15.25 -17.94
C SER A 144 44.78 -14.29 -17.74
N ASN A 145 46.00 -14.81 -17.58
CA ASN A 145 47.19 -13.98 -17.40
C ASN A 145 47.75 -13.46 -18.73
N SER A 146 47.43 -14.10 -19.85
CA SER A 146 47.94 -13.73 -21.17
C SER A 146 47.13 -12.63 -21.87
N HIS A 147 45.91 -12.32 -21.41
CA HIS A 147 45.03 -11.35 -22.09
C HIS A 147 44.46 -10.29 -21.12
N PRO A 148 44.82 -9.00 -21.26
CA PRO A 148 44.47 -7.96 -20.28
C PRO A 148 42.98 -7.62 -20.20
N TRP A 149 42.19 -8.02 -21.19
CA TRP A 149 40.74 -7.78 -21.24
C TRP A 149 39.89 -9.01 -20.87
N LEU A 150 40.52 -10.13 -20.51
CA LEU A 150 39.82 -11.35 -20.12
C LEU A 150 39.73 -11.45 -18.59
N TYR A 151 38.50 -11.55 -18.08
CA TYR A 151 38.19 -11.73 -16.66
C TYR A 151 37.44 -13.04 -16.46
N SER A 152 37.85 -13.87 -15.50
CA SER A 152 37.09 -15.05 -15.10
C SER A 152 36.37 -14.80 -13.79
N SER A 153 35.04 -14.85 -13.82
CA SER A 153 34.21 -14.67 -12.63
C SER A 153 34.19 -15.92 -11.74
N VAL A 154 34.67 -17.07 -12.20
CA VAL A 154 34.71 -18.34 -11.44
C VAL A 154 36.13 -18.61 -10.93
N PHE A 155 36.28 -19.58 -10.02
CA PHE A 155 37.59 -20.07 -9.60
C PHE A 155 38.37 -20.74 -10.74
N ASN A 156 39.67 -20.88 -10.56
CA ASN A 156 40.55 -21.58 -11.50
C ASN A 156 40.39 -23.12 -11.49
N ALA A 157 40.37 -23.74 -12.68
CA ALA A 157 40.16 -25.19 -12.87
C ALA A 157 41.24 -26.08 -12.23
N THR A 158 42.53 -25.71 -12.34
CA THR A 158 43.65 -26.42 -11.72
C THR A 158 43.49 -26.47 -10.20
N ARG A 159 43.11 -25.35 -9.60
CA ARG A 159 42.90 -25.26 -8.14
C ARG A 159 41.66 -26.02 -7.69
N GLN A 160 40.57 -25.95 -8.45
CA GLN A 160 39.39 -26.76 -8.16
C GLN A 160 39.72 -28.26 -8.15
N THR A 161 40.50 -28.72 -9.13
CA THR A 161 40.91 -30.13 -9.21
C THR A 161 41.79 -30.53 -8.02
N GLY A 162 42.77 -29.71 -7.66
CA GLY A 162 43.58 -29.92 -6.46
C GLY A 162 42.75 -29.88 -5.16
N PHE A 163 41.71 -29.05 -5.12
CA PHE A 163 40.79 -28.96 -3.99
C PHE A 163 39.95 -30.23 -3.83
N ILE A 164 39.29 -30.69 -4.90
CA ILE A 164 38.44 -31.88 -4.84
C ILE A 164 39.27 -33.15 -4.59
N ALA A 165 40.50 -33.25 -5.13
CA ALA A 165 41.41 -34.35 -4.83
C ALA A 165 41.76 -34.41 -3.33
N ASN A 166 42.07 -33.26 -2.72
CA ASN A 166 42.32 -33.17 -1.28
C ASN A 166 41.06 -33.49 -0.46
N TYR A 167 39.89 -33.06 -0.90
CA TYR A 167 38.63 -33.35 -0.24
C TYR A 167 38.36 -34.86 -0.22
N VAL A 168 38.42 -35.52 -1.37
CA VAL A 168 38.18 -36.97 -1.49
C VAL A 168 39.17 -37.77 -0.64
N ARG A 169 40.44 -37.36 -0.62
CA ARG A 169 41.47 -38.07 0.14
C ARG A 169 41.38 -37.82 1.64
N ASN A 170 41.30 -36.55 2.05
CA ASN A 170 41.56 -36.11 3.43
C ASN A 170 40.29 -35.80 4.24
N VAL A 171 39.15 -35.60 3.56
CA VAL A 171 37.83 -35.45 4.18
C VAL A 171 37.07 -36.77 4.10
N LEU A 172 36.91 -37.35 2.91
CA LEU A 172 36.18 -38.62 2.72
C LEU A 172 37.01 -39.87 3.04
N GLY A 173 38.33 -39.72 3.19
CA GLY A 173 39.23 -40.83 3.52
C GLY A 173 39.42 -41.87 2.41
N LYS A 174 39.07 -41.54 1.15
CA LYS A 174 39.17 -42.48 0.02
C LYS A 174 40.61 -42.53 -0.49
N LYS A 175 41.23 -43.71 -0.45
CA LYS A 175 42.63 -43.92 -0.87
C LYS A 175 42.75 -44.64 -2.21
N ILE A 176 41.76 -45.45 -2.56
CA ILE A 176 41.73 -46.21 -3.81
C ILE A 176 40.96 -45.37 -4.82
N ILE A 177 41.66 -44.93 -5.88
CA ILE A 177 41.11 -44.06 -6.92
C ILE A 177 41.35 -44.66 -8.30
N THR A 178 40.32 -44.55 -9.13
CA THR A 178 40.39 -44.68 -10.59
C THR A 178 40.14 -43.32 -11.22
N ILE A 179 40.95 -42.91 -12.19
CA ILE A 179 40.75 -41.66 -12.94
C ILE A 179 40.29 -42.01 -14.36
N ILE A 180 39.24 -41.33 -14.82
CA ILE A 180 38.77 -41.39 -16.20
C ILE A 180 38.77 -39.95 -16.72
N HIS A 181 39.54 -39.67 -17.77
CA HIS A 181 39.68 -38.32 -18.30
C HIS A 181 39.53 -38.27 -19.82
N SER A 182 39.10 -37.12 -20.34
CA SER A 182 39.08 -36.87 -21.79
C SER A 182 40.49 -36.70 -22.34
N ASP A 183 40.63 -36.88 -23.65
CA ASP A 183 41.84 -36.59 -24.42
C ASP A 183 42.02 -35.10 -24.76
N SER A 184 41.21 -34.21 -24.18
CA SER A 184 41.34 -32.76 -24.28
C SER A 184 42.46 -32.21 -23.38
N GLY A 185 42.91 -30.98 -23.65
CA GLY A 185 43.93 -30.30 -22.84
C GLY A 185 43.49 -30.17 -21.38
N SER A 186 42.23 -29.75 -21.17
CA SER A 186 41.60 -29.64 -19.86
C SER A 186 41.51 -30.97 -19.12
N GLY A 187 41.09 -32.06 -19.79
CA GLY A 187 40.98 -33.39 -19.19
C GLY A 187 42.33 -33.94 -18.69
N ARG A 188 43.38 -33.83 -19.52
CA ARG A 188 44.74 -34.24 -19.15
C ARG A 188 45.34 -33.42 -18.02
N GLU A 189 45.09 -32.10 -17.98
CA GLU A 189 45.57 -31.28 -16.87
C GLU A 189 44.85 -31.61 -15.56
N MET A 190 43.54 -31.89 -15.59
CA MET A 190 42.82 -32.36 -14.42
C MET A 190 43.36 -33.69 -13.88
N GLU A 191 43.62 -34.68 -14.76
CA GLU A 191 44.25 -35.96 -14.37
C GLU A 191 45.57 -35.72 -13.64
N LYS A 192 46.46 -34.94 -14.27
CA LYS A 192 47.80 -34.67 -13.73
C LYS A 192 47.75 -34.00 -12.36
N GLN A 193 46.87 -33.01 -12.19
CA GLN A 193 46.70 -32.31 -10.91
C GLN A 193 46.12 -33.23 -9.83
N PHE A 194 45.13 -34.04 -10.16
CA PHE A 194 44.52 -34.98 -9.22
C PHE A 194 45.54 -36.04 -8.77
N SER A 195 46.26 -36.64 -9.73
CA SER A 195 47.34 -37.60 -9.51
C SER A 195 48.46 -37.00 -8.65
N ALA A 196 48.85 -35.75 -8.90
CA ALA A 196 49.89 -35.07 -8.13
C ALA A 196 49.52 -34.92 -6.65
N ILE A 197 48.25 -34.64 -6.32
CA ILE A 197 47.80 -34.57 -4.92
C ILE A 197 47.90 -35.93 -4.23
N TYR A 198 47.49 -37.02 -4.88
CA TYR A 198 47.58 -38.37 -4.30
C TYR A 198 49.04 -38.82 -4.11
N ALA A 199 49.90 -38.53 -5.08
CA ALA A 199 51.33 -38.82 -5.02
C ALA A 199 52.03 -38.09 -3.86
N ARG A 200 51.65 -36.84 -3.55
CA ARG A 200 52.18 -36.07 -2.39
C ARG A 200 51.99 -36.80 -1.06
N PHE A 201 50.97 -37.64 -0.95
CA PHE A 201 50.71 -38.45 0.24
C PHE A 201 51.07 -39.94 0.07
N GLY A 202 51.91 -40.27 -0.92
CA GLY A 202 52.37 -41.64 -1.18
C GLY A 202 51.24 -42.61 -1.59
N THR A 203 50.11 -42.09 -2.07
CA THR A 203 48.97 -42.91 -2.48
C THR A 203 49.00 -43.06 -4.01
N LYS A 204 49.03 -44.30 -4.52
CA LYS A 204 49.05 -44.54 -5.97
C LYS A 204 47.62 -44.57 -6.53
N ILE A 205 47.45 -43.99 -7.72
CA ILE A 205 46.23 -44.18 -8.51
C ILE A 205 46.23 -45.64 -9.03
N HIS A 206 45.10 -46.35 -8.91
CA HIS A 206 45.01 -47.76 -9.31
C HIS A 206 44.90 -47.90 -10.83
N TYR A 207 43.98 -47.13 -11.43
CA TYR A 207 43.71 -47.16 -12.85
C TYR A 207 43.53 -45.73 -13.38
N THR A 208 44.08 -45.47 -14.57
CA THR A 208 43.88 -44.23 -15.31
C THR A 208 43.47 -44.61 -16.74
N HIS A 209 42.31 -44.13 -17.18
CA HIS A 209 41.80 -44.37 -18.53
C HIS A 209 41.54 -43.04 -19.24
N GLU A 210 41.97 -42.95 -20.51
CA GLU A 210 41.71 -41.81 -21.38
C GLU A 210 40.59 -42.17 -22.37
N PHE A 211 39.62 -41.27 -22.58
CA PHE A 211 38.56 -41.43 -23.58
C PHE A 211 38.61 -40.33 -24.65
N ARG A 212 38.15 -40.67 -25.86
CA ARG A 212 38.02 -39.73 -26.99
C ARG A 212 36.77 -38.87 -26.83
N GLN A 213 36.94 -37.56 -26.66
CA GLN A 213 35.81 -36.62 -26.47
C GLN A 213 34.94 -36.49 -27.73
N GLU A 214 35.50 -36.69 -28.92
CA GLU A 214 34.74 -36.69 -30.19
C GLU A 214 33.76 -37.87 -30.30
N TYR A 215 34.09 -39.01 -29.67
CA TYR A 215 33.27 -40.24 -29.71
C TYR A 215 33.03 -40.79 -28.29
N PRO A 216 32.39 -40.00 -27.41
CA PRO A 216 32.39 -40.28 -25.97
C PRO A 216 31.65 -41.60 -25.69
N LYS A 217 30.51 -41.83 -26.34
CA LYS A 217 29.71 -43.06 -26.14
C LYS A 217 30.51 -44.34 -26.37
N ALA A 218 31.17 -44.45 -27.53
CA ALA A 218 31.90 -45.67 -27.91
C ALA A 218 33.18 -45.83 -27.08
N SER A 219 33.92 -44.74 -26.87
CA SER A 219 35.16 -44.78 -26.08
C SER A 219 34.90 -45.14 -24.61
N ILE A 220 33.82 -44.60 -24.02
CA ILE A 220 33.43 -44.90 -22.64
C ILE A 220 32.95 -46.35 -22.51
N ALA A 221 32.21 -46.88 -23.49
CA ALA A 221 31.74 -48.27 -23.45
C ALA A 221 32.91 -49.26 -23.29
N SER A 222 34.00 -49.07 -24.05
CA SER A 222 35.22 -49.88 -23.91
C SER A 222 35.82 -49.80 -22.51
N ILE A 223 35.88 -48.60 -21.92
CA ILE A 223 36.37 -48.42 -20.54
C ILE A 223 35.46 -49.16 -19.55
N ILE A 224 34.14 -49.07 -19.70
CA ILE A 224 33.19 -49.78 -18.82
C ILE A 224 33.41 -51.28 -18.88
N GLU A 225 33.64 -51.86 -20.06
CA GLU A 225 33.95 -53.29 -20.22
C GLU A 225 35.24 -53.69 -19.49
N GLU A 226 36.28 -52.85 -19.51
CA GLU A 226 37.55 -53.09 -18.81
C GLU A 226 37.42 -53.01 -17.28
N ILE A 227 36.58 -52.09 -16.78
CA ILE A 227 36.49 -51.82 -15.34
C ILE A 227 35.38 -52.60 -14.63
N ARG A 228 34.30 -53.03 -15.32
CA ARG A 228 33.10 -53.61 -14.68
C ARG A 228 33.40 -54.76 -13.71
N ASP A 229 34.36 -55.62 -14.05
CA ASP A 229 34.66 -56.83 -13.28
C ASP A 229 35.78 -56.62 -12.24
N LYS A 230 36.32 -55.40 -12.13
CA LYS A 230 37.38 -55.03 -11.18
C LYS A 230 36.77 -54.75 -9.80
N LYS A 231 37.25 -55.46 -8.78
CA LYS A 231 36.78 -55.30 -7.38
C LYS A 231 37.49 -54.15 -6.64
N ASP A 232 38.57 -53.63 -7.18
CA ASP A 232 39.46 -52.66 -6.56
C ASP A 232 39.40 -51.27 -7.23
N LEU A 233 38.29 -50.93 -7.90
CA LEU A 233 38.10 -49.62 -8.54
C LEU A 233 38.13 -48.45 -7.56
N GLY A 234 37.68 -48.68 -6.32
CA GLY A 234 37.57 -47.64 -5.30
C GLY A 234 36.61 -46.52 -5.71
N THR A 235 37.06 -45.27 -5.57
CA THR A 235 36.31 -44.06 -5.99
C THR A 235 36.76 -43.65 -7.38
N ILE A 236 35.83 -43.25 -8.25
CA ILE A 236 36.12 -42.86 -9.62
C ILE A 236 36.09 -41.33 -9.71
N PHE A 237 37.21 -40.73 -10.08
CA PHE A 237 37.25 -39.32 -10.48
C PHE A 237 37.04 -39.22 -11.99
N PHE A 238 35.97 -38.56 -12.41
CA PHE A 238 35.66 -38.31 -13.81
C PHE A 238 36.05 -36.87 -14.18
N ALA A 239 36.99 -36.73 -15.10
CA ALA A 239 37.50 -35.47 -15.61
C ALA A 239 37.10 -35.26 -17.08
N GLY A 240 35.92 -34.72 -17.31
CA GLY A 240 35.40 -34.44 -18.64
C GLY A 240 34.22 -33.47 -18.61
N ASP A 241 33.63 -33.21 -19.77
CA ASP A 241 32.46 -32.35 -19.89
C ASP A 241 31.16 -33.02 -19.39
N ALA A 242 30.09 -32.24 -19.31
CA ALA A 242 28.78 -32.69 -18.84
C ALA A 242 28.21 -33.85 -19.67
N SER A 243 28.40 -33.85 -20.98
CA SER A 243 27.84 -34.87 -21.87
C SER A 243 28.57 -36.21 -21.76
N SER A 244 29.89 -36.17 -21.80
CA SER A 244 30.74 -37.34 -21.62
C SER A 244 30.53 -37.94 -20.23
N ALA A 245 30.39 -37.09 -19.20
CA ALA A 245 30.05 -37.54 -17.85
C ALA A 245 28.69 -38.23 -17.80
N ALA A 246 27.67 -37.71 -18.49
CA ALA A 246 26.36 -38.35 -18.55
C ALA A 246 26.44 -39.75 -19.21
N HIS A 247 27.17 -39.87 -20.31
CA HIS A 247 27.43 -41.17 -20.94
C HIS A 247 28.16 -42.14 -20.02
N PHE A 248 29.13 -41.68 -19.23
CA PHE A 248 29.83 -42.50 -18.25
C PHE A 248 28.92 -42.94 -17.11
N VAL A 249 28.20 -42.01 -16.49
CA VAL A 249 27.32 -42.30 -15.34
C VAL A 249 26.25 -43.30 -15.72
N VAL A 250 25.57 -43.13 -16.85
CA VAL A 250 24.53 -44.06 -17.30
C VAL A 250 25.10 -45.45 -17.55
N GLN A 251 26.17 -45.56 -18.34
CA GLN A 251 26.76 -46.86 -18.66
C GLN A 251 27.38 -47.55 -17.44
N ALA A 252 28.02 -46.80 -16.52
CA ALA A 252 28.59 -47.36 -15.30
C ALA A 252 27.50 -47.92 -14.38
N ARG A 253 26.40 -47.19 -14.19
CA ARG A 253 25.29 -47.62 -13.33
C ARG A 253 24.52 -48.79 -13.94
N ASP A 254 24.27 -48.77 -15.25
CA ASP A 254 23.68 -49.90 -15.99
C ASP A 254 24.56 -51.16 -15.92
N ALA A 255 25.88 -50.99 -15.92
CA ALA A 255 26.84 -52.08 -15.73
C ALA A 255 26.97 -52.56 -14.27
N GLY A 256 26.25 -51.96 -13.32
CA GLY A 256 26.24 -52.35 -11.91
C GLY A 256 27.42 -51.80 -11.09
N ILE A 257 28.16 -50.80 -11.60
CA ILE A 257 29.26 -50.16 -10.88
C ILE A 257 28.70 -49.25 -9.78
N LYS A 258 28.91 -49.65 -8.52
CA LYS A 258 28.47 -48.91 -7.32
C LYS A 258 29.52 -47.95 -6.75
N SER A 259 30.67 -47.82 -7.43
CA SER A 259 31.72 -46.90 -7.01
C SER A 259 31.20 -45.48 -6.89
N LEU A 260 31.68 -44.78 -5.87
CA LEU A 260 31.45 -43.35 -5.69
C LEU A 260 32.06 -42.61 -6.89
N ILE A 261 31.26 -41.78 -7.56
CA ILE A 261 31.73 -40.95 -8.68
C ILE A 261 31.95 -39.54 -8.15
N VAL A 262 33.11 -38.98 -8.45
CA VAL A 262 33.51 -37.62 -8.11
C VAL A 262 33.77 -36.84 -9.39
N GLY A 263 33.25 -35.62 -9.46
CA GLY A 263 33.47 -34.73 -10.60
C GLY A 263 33.72 -33.28 -10.21
N THR A 264 33.89 -32.46 -11.24
CA THR A 264 34.01 -31.02 -11.12
C THR A 264 32.64 -30.33 -11.28
N ASP A 265 32.66 -29.01 -11.38
CA ASP A 265 31.51 -28.13 -11.62
C ASP A 265 30.78 -28.43 -12.93
N ALA A 266 31.45 -29.03 -13.92
CA ALA A 266 30.83 -29.52 -15.15
C ALA A 266 29.69 -30.51 -14.89
N LEU A 267 29.82 -31.34 -13.84
CA LEU A 267 28.80 -32.30 -13.40
C LEU A 267 27.78 -31.68 -12.43
N ALA A 268 27.87 -30.38 -12.15
CA ALA A 268 26.97 -29.64 -11.26
C ALA A 268 26.04 -28.68 -12.02
N THR A 269 25.66 -29.04 -13.25
CA THR A 269 24.88 -28.19 -14.17
C THR A 269 23.55 -28.83 -14.53
N THR A 270 22.56 -28.02 -14.93
CA THR A 270 21.30 -28.58 -15.47
C THR A 270 21.57 -29.38 -16.73
N GLY A 271 22.49 -28.90 -17.58
CA GLY A 271 22.93 -29.60 -18.79
C GLY A 271 23.42 -31.03 -18.55
N PHE A 272 24.15 -31.29 -17.47
CA PHE A 272 24.53 -32.66 -17.07
C PHE A 272 23.30 -33.51 -16.73
N THR A 273 22.41 -33.02 -15.87
CA THR A 273 21.22 -33.78 -15.45
C THR A 273 20.25 -34.05 -16.60
N GLU A 274 20.10 -33.10 -17.53
CA GLU A 274 19.31 -33.25 -18.75
C GLU A 274 19.95 -34.27 -19.70
N ALA A 275 21.28 -34.24 -19.85
CA ALA A 275 22.00 -35.22 -20.64
C ALA A 275 21.81 -36.64 -20.08
N VAL A 276 21.91 -36.84 -18.76
CA VAL A 276 21.61 -38.14 -18.12
C VAL A 276 20.16 -38.54 -18.39
N ALA A 277 19.20 -37.63 -18.18
CA ALA A 277 17.78 -37.87 -18.41
C ALA A 277 17.45 -38.22 -19.87
N SER A 278 18.26 -37.76 -20.84
CA SER A 278 18.09 -38.07 -22.26
C SER A 278 18.60 -39.46 -22.64
N LEU A 279 19.51 -40.03 -21.86
CA LEU A 279 20.16 -41.31 -22.11
C LEU A 279 19.47 -42.49 -21.42
N ILE A 280 18.70 -42.24 -20.36
CA ILE A 280 17.96 -43.26 -19.62
C ILE A 280 16.55 -43.48 -20.21
N LYS A 281 16.03 -44.71 -20.10
CA LYS A 281 14.70 -45.06 -20.64
C LYS A 281 13.54 -44.38 -19.89
N ASP A 282 13.69 -44.27 -18.57
CA ASP A 282 12.69 -43.68 -17.68
C ASP A 282 13.29 -42.49 -16.93
N LYS A 283 12.78 -41.28 -17.19
CA LYS A 283 13.27 -40.04 -16.56
C LYS A 283 13.02 -40.00 -15.05
N GLU A 284 12.05 -40.77 -14.55
CA GLU A 284 11.79 -40.89 -13.12
C GLU A 284 12.90 -41.67 -12.39
N SER A 285 13.67 -42.49 -13.11
CA SER A 285 14.82 -43.20 -12.56
C SER A 285 16.09 -42.36 -12.42
N LEU A 286 16.10 -41.11 -12.90
CA LEU A 286 17.25 -40.18 -12.81
C LEU A 286 17.93 -40.18 -11.42
N PRO A 287 17.19 -40.11 -10.29
CA PRO A 287 17.79 -40.17 -8.96
C PRO A 287 18.73 -41.35 -8.75
N SER A 288 18.41 -42.55 -9.24
CA SER A 288 19.24 -43.74 -9.03
C SER A 288 20.59 -43.70 -9.76
N TYR A 289 20.74 -42.84 -10.77
CA TYR A 289 21.98 -42.69 -11.52
C TYR A 289 22.93 -41.69 -10.85
N THR A 290 22.39 -40.57 -10.38
CA THR A 290 23.17 -39.44 -9.85
C THR A 290 23.35 -39.47 -8.34
N ASP A 291 22.55 -40.25 -7.61
CA ASP A 291 22.59 -40.25 -6.15
C ASP A 291 24.00 -40.53 -5.59
N SER A 292 24.31 -39.84 -4.49
CA SER A 292 25.58 -39.92 -3.77
C SER A 292 26.82 -39.46 -4.55
N MET A 293 26.69 -38.97 -5.79
CA MET A 293 27.80 -38.35 -6.51
C MET A 293 28.29 -37.10 -5.78
N ILE A 294 29.61 -36.87 -5.82
CA ILE A 294 30.24 -35.72 -5.17
C ILE A 294 30.83 -34.82 -6.23
N VAL A 295 30.48 -33.54 -6.17
CA VAL A 295 30.92 -32.55 -7.16
C VAL A 295 31.45 -31.31 -6.45
N SER A 296 32.47 -30.68 -7.05
CA SER A 296 32.79 -29.31 -6.67
C SER A 296 31.82 -28.35 -7.36
N VAL A 297 31.35 -27.34 -6.64
CA VAL A 297 30.30 -26.44 -7.13
C VAL A 297 30.70 -24.98 -6.88
N PRO A 298 30.55 -24.08 -7.88
CA PRO A 298 30.77 -22.64 -7.71
C PRO A 298 29.77 -21.98 -6.77
N LEU A 299 28.50 -22.38 -6.84
CA LEU A 299 27.42 -21.85 -6.04
C LEU A 299 26.46 -22.97 -5.62
N LEU A 300 26.29 -23.15 -4.32
CA LEU A 300 25.20 -23.94 -3.74
C LEU A 300 24.15 -23.01 -3.16
N TYR A 301 22.92 -23.10 -3.66
CA TYR A 301 21.82 -22.25 -3.22
C TYR A 301 21.50 -22.44 -1.73
N ASP A 302 21.61 -23.65 -1.18
CA ASP A 302 21.37 -23.91 0.25
C ASP A 302 22.36 -23.18 1.19
N THR A 303 23.51 -22.75 0.67
CA THR A 303 24.50 -21.93 1.37
C THR A 303 24.47 -20.45 0.98
N ALA A 304 23.57 -20.07 0.07
CA ALA A 304 23.58 -18.76 -0.55
C ALA A 304 22.76 -17.72 0.24
N GLY A 305 23.12 -16.45 0.04
CA GLY A 305 22.48 -15.30 0.68
C GLY A 305 21.10 -14.98 0.14
N SER A 306 20.44 -14.00 0.76
CA SER A 306 19.07 -13.60 0.43
C SER A 306 18.89 -13.15 -1.02
N GLU A 307 19.87 -12.44 -1.61
CA GLU A 307 19.80 -12.04 -3.02
C GLU A 307 19.82 -13.25 -3.97
N ALA A 308 20.61 -14.27 -3.66
CA ALA A 308 20.69 -15.50 -4.45
C ALA A 308 19.39 -16.33 -4.33
N GLN A 309 18.79 -16.36 -3.15
CA GLN A 309 17.46 -16.98 -2.95
C GLN A 309 16.38 -16.24 -3.71
N GLN A 310 16.43 -14.91 -3.74
CA GLN A 310 15.50 -14.10 -4.53
C GLN A 310 15.67 -14.36 -6.02
N PHE A 311 16.91 -14.40 -6.53
CA PHE A 311 17.21 -14.80 -7.91
C PHE A 311 16.64 -16.19 -8.22
N LYS A 312 16.88 -17.17 -7.32
CA LYS A 312 16.35 -18.54 -7.48
C LYS A 312 14.83 -18.53 -7.63
N ASN A 313 14.13 -17.81 -6.76
CA ASN A 313 12.67 -17.72 -6.80
C ASN A 313 12.16 -17.07 -8.08
N LEU A 314 12.74 -15.93 -8.49
CA LEU A 314 12.35 -15.23 -9.72
C LEU A 314 12.61 -16.08 -10.97
N PHE A 315 13.73 -16.80 -10.98
CA PHE A 315 14.08 -17.72 -12.06
C PHE A 315 13.07 -18.88 -12.15
N LEU A 316 12.71 -19.48 -11.01
CA LEU A 316 11.70 -20.54 -10.94
C LEU A 316 10.31 -20.04 -11.37
N GLU A 317 9.90 -18.85 -10.94
CA GLU A 317 8.62 -18.24 -11.33
C GLU A 317 8.54 -17.96 -12.83
N LYS A 318 9.65 -17.53 -13.44
CA LYS A 318 9.69 -17.16 -14.87
C LYS A 318 9.86 -18.36 -15.80
N TYR A 319 10.73 -19.31 -15.43
CA TYR A 319 11.13 -20.41 -16.32
C TYR A 319 10.58 -21.78 -15.91
N GLY A 320 10.00 -21.92 -14.72
CA GLY A 320 9.41 -23.17 -14.24
C GLY A 320 10.44 -24.25 -13.84
N SER A 321 11.72 -23.89 -13.74
CA SER A 321 12.81 -24.79 -13.34
C SER A 321 13.80 -24.06 -12.44
N ASP A 322 14.46 -24.77 -11.53
CA ASP A 322 15.53 -24.20 -10.72
C ASP A 322 16.73 -23.78 -11.59
N PRO A 323 17.40 -22.64 -11.29
CA PRO A 323 18.64 -22.26 -11.94
C PRO A 323 19.79 -23.15 -11.46
N ASP A 324 20.77 -23.39 -12.34
CA ASP A 324 22.09 -23.85 -11.91
C ASP A 324 23.00 -22.67 -11.57
N TRP A 325 24.27 -22.96 -11.28
CA TRP A 325 25.27 -21.92 -11.01
C TRP A 325 25.61 -21.12 -12.27
N ILE A 326 25.54 -21.70 -13.47
CA ILE A 326 25.88 -21.02 -14.73
C ILE A 326 24.97 -19.83 -14.95
N ALA A 327 23.65 -20.01 -14.76
CA ALA A 327 22.68 -18.93 -14.85
C ALA A 327 23.00 -17.78 -13.87
N ALA A 328 23.37 -18.11 -12.62
CA ALA A 328 23.70 -17.10 -11.60
C ALA A 328 24.98 -16.30 -11.94
N TYR A 329 26.02 -16.98 -12.44
CA TYR A 329 27.26 -16.30 -12.88
C TYR A 329 27.05 -15.48 -14.15
N ALA A 330 26.20 -15.91 -15.07
CA ALA A 330 25.84 -15.13 -16.25
C ALA A 330 25.04 -13.87 -15.87
N TYR A 331 24.11 -13.99 -14.91
CA TYR A 331 23.38 -12.88 -14.31
C TYR A 331 24.34 -11.84 -13.66
N ASP A 332 25.27 -12.30 -12.80
CA ASP A 332 26.25 -11.42 -12.15
C ASP A 332 27.28 -10.85 -13.14
N ALA A 333 27.57 -11.54 -14.26
CA ALA A 333 28.45 -11.01 -15.31
C ALA A 333 27.86 -9.76 -15.97
N VAL A 334 26.56 -9.76 -16.27
CA VAL A 334 25.86 -8.54 -16.74
C VAL A 334 25.89 -7.47 -15.67
N ARG A 335 25.64 -7.85 -14.40
CA ARG A 335 25.69 -6.93 -13.26
C ARG A 335 27.04 -6.22 -13.15
N LEU A 336 28.16 -6.93 -13.38
CA LEU A 336 29.51 -6.36 -13.42
C LEU A 336 29.68 -5.33 -14.54
N VAL A 337 29.22 -5.64 -15.75
CA VAL A 337 29.26 -4.70 -16.90
C VAL A 337 28.49 -3.43 -16.56
N ILE A 338 27.26 -3.57 -16.07
CA ILE A 338 26.39 -2.44 -15.73
C ILE A 338 26.97 -1.60 -14.59
N ARG A 339 27.48 -2.23 -13.52
CA ARG A 339 28.17 -1.51 -12.44
C ARG A 339 29.40 -0.75 -12.96
N GLY A 340 30.13 -1.32 -13.91
CA GLY A 340 31.26 -0.67 -14.56
C GLY A 340 30.86 0.56 -15.38
N ILE A 341 29.69 0.55 -16.01
CA ILE A 341 29.13 1.73 -16.70
C ILE A 341 28.68 2.79 -15.69
N ILE A 342 27.99 2.39 -14.61
CA ILE A 342 27.53 3.32 -13.56
C ILE A 342 28.72 3.99 -12.84
N ALA A 343 29.84 3.28 -12.69
CA ALA A 343 31.07 3.77 -12.07
C ALA A 343 31.75 4.94 -12.82
N GLN A 344 31.23 5.35 -13.99
CA GLN A 344 31.64 6.61 -14.63
C GLN A 344 31.34 7.84 -13.77
N LYS A 345 30.26 7.79 -12.97
CA LYS A 345 29.81 8.92 -12.14
C LYS A 345 30.73 9.12 -10.93
N SER A 346 31.23 10.35 -10.76
CA SER A 346 31.84 10.77 -9.49
C SER A 346 30.79 11.34 -8.52
N ASP A 347 29.68 11.88 -9.06
CA ASP A 347 28.50 12.33 -8.29
C ASP A 347 27.20 11.79 -8.93
N LYS A 348 26.14 11.55 -8.14
CA LYS A 348 24.87 10.93 -8.59
C LYS A 348 24.22 11.68 -9.76
N ASN A 349 24.41 13.00 -9.82
CA ASN A 349 23.80 13.90 -10.80
C ASN A 349 24.61 14.06 -12.10
N GLU A 350 25.81 13.49 -12.21
CA GLU A 350 26.57 13.54 -13.47
C GLU A 350 25.90 12.67 -14.54
N PRO A 351 25.77 13.17 -15.78
CA PRO A 351 25.26 12.36 -16.88
C PRO A 351 26.26 11.25 -17.25
N LEU A 352 25.75 10.07 -17.59
CA LEU A 352 26.57 8.96 -18.08
C LEU A 352 26.93 9.18 -19.56
N ASP A 353 28.19 8.90 -19.93
CA ASP A 353 28.61 8.80 -21.33
C ASP A 353 28.38 7.37 -21.81
N PHE A 354 27.39 7.22 -22.69
CA PHE A 354 27.01 5.93 -23.26
C PHE A 354 27.73 5.60 -24.57
N SER A 355 28.69 6.42 -25.01
CA SER A 355 29.54 6.05 -26.14
C SER A 355 30.27 4.73 -25.84
N VAL A 356 30.32 3.84 -26.82
CA VAL A 356 30.86 2.48 -26.63
C VAL A 356 32.29 2.54 -26.09
N ALA A 357 33.12 3.45 -26.61
CA ALA A 357 34.50 3.64 -26.15
C ALA A 357 34.58 4.08 -24.68
N ALA A 358 33.72 5.01 -24.23
CA ALA A 358 33.68 5.45 -22.83
C ALA A 358 33.19 4.32 -21.92
N CYS A 359 32.14 3.62 -22.31
CA CYS A 359 31.62 2.45 -21.60
C CYS A 359 32.68 1.35 -21.46
N ARG A 360 33.32 0.91 -22.57
CA ARG A 360 34.38 -0.11 -22.56
C ARG A 360 35.53 0.27 -21.64
N LYS A 361 35.99 1.52 -21.71
CA LYS A 361 37.05 2.05 -20.84
C LYS A 361 36.64 2.07 -19.36
N SER A 362 35.39 2.45 -19.06
CA SER A 362 34.88 2.49 -17.68
C SER A 362 34.69 1.09 -17.10
N ILE A 363 34.12 0.16 -17.88
CA ILE A 363 33.99 -1.24 -17.50
C ILE A 363 35.37 -1.81 -17.16
N LYS A 364 36.36 -1.61 -18.03
CA LYS A 364 37.74 -2.05 -17.81
C LYS A 364 38.31 -1.50 -16.50
N LYS A 365 38.22 -0.18 -16.31
CA LYS A 365 38.71 0.51 -15.11
C LYS A 365 38.03 -0.01 -13.83
N TYR A 366 36.72 -0.25 -13.89
CA TYR A 366 35.97 -0.78 -12.76
C TYR A 366 36.42 -2.21 -12.41
N LEU A 367 36.50 -3.12 -13.39
CA LEU A 367 36.95 -4.49 -13.14
C LEU A 367 38.39 -4.56 -12.62
N ASP A 368 39.29 -3.71 -13.14
CA ASP A 368 40.66 -3.56 -12.63
C ASP A 368 40.73 -3.07 -11.18
N SER A 369 39.70 -2.38 -10.68
CA SER A 369 39.64 -1.91 -9.29
C SER A 369 39.21 -3.00 -8.30
N LEU A 370 38.52 -4.04 -8.78
CA LEU A 370 38.01 -5.13 -7.97
C LEU A 370 39.11 -6.13 -7.64
N THR A 371 40.16 -5.76 -6.92
CA THR A 371 41.33 -6.64 -6.68
C THR A 371 41.28 -7.41 -5.36
N THR A 372 40.49 -6.97 -4.38
CA THR A 372 40.48 -7.50 -3.02
C THR A 372 39.07 -7.85 -2.54
N PRO A 373 38.90 -8.70 -1.51
CA PRO A 373 37.59 -8.94 -0.90
C PRO A 373 36.89 -7.67 -0.36
N LYS A 374 37.65 -6.61 -0.05
CA LYS A 374 37.11 -5.31 0.40
C LYS A 374 36.59 -4.45 -0.75
N THR A 375 37.21 -4.56 -1.92
CA THR A 375 36.79 -3.86 -3.14
C THR A 375 35.92 -4.72 -4.05
N ALA A 376 35.52 -5.92 -3.60
CA ALA A 376 34.74 -6.86 -4.37
C ALA A 376 33.32 -6.34 -4.63
N MET A 377 32.76 -6.67 -5.78
CA MET A 377 31.32 -6.53 -6.01
C MET A 377 30.58 -7.59 -5.20
N GLU A 378 29.62 -7.18 -4.38
CA GLU A 378 28.66 -8.10 -3.78
C GLU A 378 27.58 -8.46 -4.80
N GLY A 379 27.57 -9.73 -5.20
CA GLY A 379 26.66 -10.32 -6.18
C GLY A 379 25.83 -11.47 -5.60
N ILE A 380 24.97 -12.06 -6.43
CA ILE A 380 24.22 -13.27 -6.06
C ILE A 380 25.13 -14.49 -5.93
N THR A 381 26.28 -14.47 -6.62
CA THR A 381 27.35 -15.48 -6.52
C THR A 381 28.33 -15.21 -5.37
N GLY A 382 28.01 -14.25 -4.50
CA GLY A 382 28.87 -13.78 -3.43
C GLY A 382 29.85 -12.68 -3.88
N LYS A 383 30.96 -12.53 -3.16
CA LYS A 383 31.96 -11.48 -3.42
C LYS A 383 32.79 -11.80 -4.67
N THR A 384 32.67 -10.95 -5.69
CA THR A 384 33.41 -11.06 -6.95
C THR A 384 34.54 -10.03 -7.05
N PHE A 385 35.77 -10.53 -7.20
CA PHE A 385 37.00 -9.76 -7.41
C PHE A 385 37.99 -10.54 -8.29
N PHE A 386 38.91 -9.81 -8.93
CA PHE A 386 39.93 -10.23 -9.88
C PHE A 386 41.33 -9.84 -9.36
N PRO A 387 42.05 -10.77 -8.71
CA PRO A 387 43.39 -10.51 -8.21
C PRO A 387 44.38 -10.19 -9.35
N PRO A 388 45.42 -9.37 -9.11
CA PRO A 388 46.48 -9.14 -10.08
C PRO A 388 47.19 -10.44 -10.50
N SER A 389 47.68 -10.49 -11.75
CA SER A 389 48.42 -11.64 -12.30
C SER A 389 49.53 -12.11 -11.34
N GLY A 390 49.54 -13.41 -11.02
CA GLY A 390 50.43 -14.03 -10.02
C GLY A 390 49.90 -14.07 -8.58
N SER A 391 48.82 -13.36 -8.25
CA SER A 391 48.20 -13.40 -6.92
C SER A 391 47.36 -14.65 -6.72
N LYS A 392 47.40 -15.23 -5.51
CA LYS A 392 46.61 -16.42 -5.18
C LYS A 392 45.11 -16.07 -5.14
N GLN A 393 44.37 -16.26 -6.23
CA GLN A 393 42.88 -16.26 -6.25
C GLN A 393 42.27 -16.98 -5.02
N LEU A 394 41.42 -16.25 -4.29
CA LEU A 394 40.97 -16.60 -2.93
C LEU A 394 39.53 -17.15 -2.88
N ARG A 395 38.83 -17.33 -4.02
CA ARG A 395 37.44 -17.82 -4.02
C ARG A 395 37.35 -19.22 -3.42
N SER A 396 36.35 -19.44 -2.57
CA SER A 396 36.05 -20.73 -1.95
C SER A 396 35.39 -21.65 -2.95
N VAL A 397 35.92 -22.87 -3.10
CA VAL A 397 35.24 -23.96 -3.81
C VAL A 397 34.32 -24.65 -2.81
N GLN A 398 33.07 -24.89 -3.17
CA GLN A 398 32.14 -25.65 -2.34
C GLN A 398 32.07 -27.10 -2.82
N VAL A 399 31.64 -28.01 -1.94
CA VAL A 399 31.41 -29.41 -2.29
C VAL A 399 29.92 -29.72 -2.14
N GLY A 400 29.32 -30.17 -3.23
CA GLY A 400 27.95 -30.67 -3.27
C GLY A 400 27.90 -32.20 -3.29
N ILE A 401 26.83 -32.74 -2.75
CA ILE A 401 26.44 -34.15 -2.89
C ILE A 401 25.10 -34.19 -3.61
N TYR A 402 25.01 -35.02 -4.64
CA TYR A 402 23.74 -35.33 -5.26
C TYR A 402 22.89 -36.16 -4.31
N ASN A 403 21.69 -35.66 -4.00
CA ASN A 403 20.60 -36.43 -3.42
C ASN A 403 19.50 -36.56 -4.48
N GLY A 404 19.48 -37.69 -5.18
CA GLY A 404 18.68 -37.85 -6.38
C GLY A 404 18.98 -36.79 -7.44
N ARG A 405 18.01 -35.92 -7.74
CA ARG A 405 18.15 -34.87 -8.78
C ARG A 405 18.87 -33.60 -8.30
N ASN A 406 18.90 -33.35 -7.00
CA ASN A 406 19.33 -32.08 -6.45
C ASN A 406 20.71 -32.17 -5.81
N ILE A 407 21.45 -31.07 -5.87
CA ILE A 407 22.74 -30.95 -5.20
C ILE A 407 22.52 -30.22 -3.88
N ILE A 408 22.93 -30.84 -2.78
CA ILE A 408 22.96 -30.24 -1.45
C ILE A 408 24.40 -30.09 -0.98
N ALA A 409 24.67 -29.15 -0.07
CA ALA A 409 25.97 -29.01 0.56
C ALA A 409 26.41 -30.32 1.21
N ALA A 410 27.66 -30.72 1.01
CA ALA A 410 28.23 -31.87 1.69
C ALA A 410 28.30 -31.63 3.22
N PRO A 411 28.15 -32.67 4.07
CA PRO A 411 28.17 -32.55 5.54
C PRO A 411 29.42 -31.90 6.14
N THR A 412 30.52 -31.87 5.38
CA THR A 412 31.74 -31.15 5.74
C THR A 412 32.16 -30.26 4.58
N GLN A 413 32.38 -28.98 4.86
CA GLN A 413 32.96 -28.01 3.91
C GLN A 413 34.39 -27.66 4.32
N LEU A 414 35.14 -27.08 3.39
CA LEU A 414 36.47 -26.55 3.65
C LEU A 414 36.47 -25.03 3.53
N GLN A 415 36.75 -24.32 4.63
CA GLN A 415 36.81 -22.86 4.66
C GLN A 415 38.26 -22.38 4.76
N PRO A 416 38.71 -21.43 3.91
CA PRO A 416 40.07 -20.90 3.99
C PRO A 416 40.25 -20.08 5.26
N LEU A 417 41.47 -20.12 5.83
CA LEU A 417 41.81 -19.25 6.95
C LEU A 417 41.89 -17.78 6.51
N GLY A 418 41.28 -16.89 7.30
CA GLY A 418 41.42 -15.46 7.10
C GLY A 418 42.88 -14.98 7.30
N PRO A 419 43.34 -13.96 6.55
CA PRO A 419 44.73 -13.51 6.57
C PRO A 419 45.22 -12.96 7.91
N ASN A 420 44.30 -12.56 8.81
CA ASN A 420 44.61 -11.98 10.12
C ASN A 420 44.36 -12.94 11.30
N SER A 421 44.19 -14.23 11.03
CA SER A 421 43.88 -15.21 12.07
C SER A 421 45.13 -15.60 12.86
N SER A 422 45.16 -15.30 14.16
CA SER A 422 46.26 -15.66 15.08
C SER A 422 46.14 -17.08 15.67
N VAL A 423 45.72 -18.05 14.85
CA VAL A 423 45.45 -19.43 15.32
C VAL A 423 46.72 -20.27 15.31
N ASN A 424 46.87 -21.16 16.31
CA ASN A 424 47.92 -22.16 16.35
C ASN A 424 47.67 -23.30 15.33
N TYR A 425 48.12 -23.08 14.10
CA TYR A 425 47.98 -24.03 12.98
C TYR A 425 48.40 -25.45 13.32
N PHE A 426 49.49 -25.62 14.08
CA PHE A 426 50.04 -26.94 14.37
C PHE A 426 49.10 -27.77 15.25
N GLU A 427 48.51 -27.14 16.25
CA GLU A 427 47.56 -27.79 17.16
C GLU A 427 46.25 -28.15 16.43
N GLU A 428 45.74 -27.24 15.59
CA GLU A 428 44.54 -27.48 14.77
C GLU A 428 44.72 -28.61 13.75
N LEU A 429 45.90 -28.70 13.13
CA LEU A 429 46.27 -29.82 12.26
C LEU A 429 46.34 -31.14 13.03
N LYS A 430 46.95 -31.14 14.23
CA LYS A 430 47.07 -32.33 15.08
C LYS A 430 45.70 -32.82 15.54
N ASN A 431 44.78 -31.90 15.83
CA ASN A 431 43.41 -32.20 16.22
C ASN A 431 42.53 -32.60 15.01
N GLY A 432 43.07 -32.57 13.80
CA GLY A 432 42.37 -32.94 12.56
C GLY A 432 41.29 -31.95 12.11
N ARG A 433 41.21 -30.78 12.75
CA ARG A 433 40.24 -29.69 12.45
C ARG A 433 40.67 -28.85 11.25
N MET A 434 41.93 -28.93 10.85
CA MET A 434 42.49 -28.18 9.73
C MET A 434 43.17 -29.11 8.71
N LEU A 435 43.20 -28.69 7.45
CA LEU A 435 43.89 -29.36 6.34
C LEU A 435 44.73 -28.35 5.55
N TYR A 436 45.83 -28.82 4.95
CA TYR A 436 46.58 -28.03 3.97
C TYR A 436 46.11 -28.39 2.56
N VAL A 437 45.48 -27.43 1.87
CA VAL A 437 44.85 -27.61 0.55
C VAL A 437 45.21 -26.41 -0.33
N ASN A 438 45.71 -26.63 -1.55
CA ASN A 438 46.06 -25.56 -2.51
C ASN A 438 46.93 -24.44 -1.92
N ASP A 439 48.00 -24.85 -1.24
CA ASP A 439 49.01 -23.97 -0.64
C ASP A 439 48.46 -22.99 0.41
N ARG A 440 47.43 -23.42 1.14
CA ARG A 440 46.86 -22.73 2.30
C ARG A 440 46.23 -23.69 3.29
N PHE A 441 46.10 -23.24 4.53
CA PHE A 441 45.36 -23.96 5.55
C PHE A 441 43.85 -23.68 5.46
N MET A 442 43.05 -24.73 5.58
CA MET A 442 41.59 -24.69 5.53
C MET A 442 40.99 -25.45 6.72
N TYR A 443 39.95 -24.91 7.34
CA TYR A 443 39.19 -25.62 8.38
C TYR A 443 38.26 -26.66 7.78
N LYS A 444 38.10 -27.78 8.49
CA LYS A 444 36.97 -28.69 8.32
C LYS A 444 35.77 -28.12 9.07
N THR A 445 34.82 -27.62 8.33
CA THR A 445 33.62 -26.96 8.87
C THR A 445 32.43 -27.91 8.76
N ASN A 446 31.75 -28.14 9.88
CA ASN A 446 30.55 -28.97 9.90
C ASN A 446 29.36 -28.21 9.30
N VAL A 447 28.62 -28.88 8.41
CA VAL A 447 27.40 -28.36 7.83
C VAL A 447 26.21 -28.83 8.65
N ILE A 448 25.36 -27.87 9.04
CA ILE A 448 24.14 -28.11 9.80
C ILE A 448 22.96 -27.69 8.92
N TYR A 449 22.23 -28.68 8.38
CA TYR A 449 21.04 -28.41 7.60
C TYR A 449 19.92 -27.95 8.54
N THR A 450 19.39 -26.76 8.28
CA THR A 450 18.42 -26.07 9.13
C THR A 450 17.16 -25.81 8.33
N GLY A 451 16.00 -26.19 8.87
CA GLY A 451 14.72 -25.76 8.34
C GLY A 451 13.87 -25.07 9.39
N ILE A 452 13.01 -24.17 8.92
CA ILE A 452 12.10 -23.38 9.73
C ILE A 452 10.73 -23.42 9.07
N GLU A 453 9.75 -23.84 9.84
CA GLU A 453 8.36 -23.96 9.43
C GLU A 453 7.51 -23.03 10.29
N LEU A 454 7.05 -21.92 9.70
CA LEU A 454 6.19 -20.95 10.38
C LEU A 454 4.73 -21.42 10.34
N HIS A 455 4.14 -21.61 11.52
CA HIS A 455 2.77 -22.08 11.68
C HIS A 455 1.77 -20.92 11.73
N ASN A 456 2.04 -19.92 12.56
CA ASN A 456 1.16 -18.76 12.74
C ASN A 456 1.94 -17.47 13.04
N ILE A 457 1.41 -16.36 12.55
CA ILE A 457 1.79 -14.98 12.88
C ILE A 457 0.59 -14.33 13.56
N THR A 458 0.78 -13.87 14.79
CA THR A 458 -0.30 -13.29 15.62
C THR A 458 0.20 -12.04 16.35
N ASP A 459 -0.74 -11.23 16.85
CA ASP A 459 -0.45 -10.05 17.69
C ASP A 459 0.56 -9.08 17.05
N LEU A 460 0.23 -8.58 15.85
CA LEU A 460 1.04 -7.58 15.14
C LEU A 460 0.86 -6.21 15.82
N LYS A 461 1.88 -5.77 16.55
CA LYS A 461 1.94 -4.48 17.23
C LYS A 461 2.94 -3.57 16.53
N MET A 462 2.45 -2.82 15.55
CA MET A 462 3.28 -1.93 14.71
C MET A 462 3.86 -0.75 15.49
N ASP A 463 3.19 -0.31 16.56
CA ASP A 463 3.64 0.73 17.48
C ASP A 463 4.81 0.29 18.37
N GLU A 464 4.81 -0.97 18.80
CA GLU A 464 5.89 -1.58 19.59
C GLU A 464 6.98 -2.23 18.72
N ASN A 465 6.80 -2.27 17.40
CA ASN A 465 7.65 -2.97 16.44
C ASN A 465 7.79 -4.48 16.74
N GLN A 466 6.69 -5.12 17.14
CA GLN A 466 6.68 -6.51 17.65
C GLN A 466 5.61 -7.40 17.00
N VAL A 467 5.90 -8.71 16.94
CA VAL A 467 4.98 -9.74 16.44
C VAL A 467 5.19 -11.07 17.17
N ILE A 468 4.13 -11.83 17.43
CA ILE A 468 4.24 -13.20 17.97
C ILE A 468 4.35 -14.21 16.83
N LEU A 469 5.45 -14.95 16.79
CA LEU A 469 5.70 -16.03 15.83
C LEU A 469 5.57 -17.39 16.52
N ASP A 470 4.80 -18.31 15.93
CA ASP A 470 4.74 -19.74 16.29
C ASP A 470 5.35 -20.56 15.15
N PHE A 471 6.51 -21.17 15.38
CA PHE A 471 7.24 -21.91 14.35
C PHE A 471 7.91 -23.17 14.90
N SER A 472 8.15 -24.13 14.01
CA SER A 472 9.07 -25.24 14.24
C SER A 472 10.42 -24.92 13.62
N ILE A 473 11.51 -25.22 14.32
CA ILE A 473 12.87 -25.19 13.79
C ILE A 473 13.48 -26.58 13.95
N TRP A 474 14.20 -27.07 12.93
CA TRP A 474 14.92 -28.34 13.03
C TRP A 474 16.33 -28.26 12.47
N PHE A 475 17.15 -29.19 12.95
CA PHE A 475 18.55 -29.31 12.61
C PHE A 475 18.87 -30.75 12.26
N ARG A 476 19.50 -30.94 11.10
CA ARG A 476 20.04 -32.21 10.64
C ARG A 476 21.56 -32.07 10.50
N TYR A 477 22.33 -32.97 11.12
CA TYR A 477 23.78 -32.82 11.24
C TYR A 477 24.52 -34.14 11.43
N GLN A 478 25.82 -34.14 11.15
CA GLN A 478 26.72 -35.28 11.36
C GLN A 478 27.74 -34.96 12.47
N GLY A 479 28.03 -35.94 13.31
CA GLY A 479 29.00 -35.81 14.39
C GLY A 479 28.44 -35.15 15.66
N LYS A 480 29.34 -34.54 16.46
CA LYS A 480 28.97 -33.89 17.73
C LYS A 480 28.57 -32.43 17.48
N PHE A 481 27.32 -32.12 17.74
CA PHE A 481 26.75 -30.77 17.68
C PHE A 481 25.54 -30.71 18.61
N ASN A 482 25.37 -29.59 19.30
CA ASN A 482 24.23 -29.35 20.18
C ASN A 482 23.31 -28.28 19.58
N PRO A 483 22.14 -28.66 19.02
CA PRO A 483 21.25 -27.70 18.37
C PRO A 483 20.65 -26.64 19.27
N ALA A 484 20.69 -26.82 20.60
CA ALA A 484 20.15 -25.85 21.55
C ALA A 484 21.07 -24.63 21.78
N ASP A 485 22.34 -24.69 21.37
CA ASP A 485 23.34 -23.64 21.60
C ASP A 485 23.25 -22.52 20.53
N ILE A 486 22.04 -21.98 20.35
CA ILE A 486 21.76 -20.88 19.40
C ILE A 486 21.32 -19.61 20.13
N ASP A 487 21.66 -18.47 19.55
CA ASP A 487 21.16 -17.16 19.95
C ASP A 487 20.23 -16.63 18.86
N ILE A 488 18.98 -16.36 19.25
CA ILE A 488 17.96 -15.76 18.39
C ILE A 488 18.03 -14.24 18.55
N LEU A 489 18.49 -13.55 17.51
CA LEU A 489 18.96 -12.17 17.58
C LEU A 489 17.84 -11.13 17.75
N ASN A 490 16.67 -11.40 17.19
CA ASN A 490 15.55 -10.46 17.16
C ASN A 490 14.38 -10.89 18.06
N ALA A 491 14.60 -11.82 18.98
CA ALA A 491 13.63 -12.15 20.01
C ALA A 491 13.53 -10.99 21.02
N VAL A 492 12.32 -10.69 21.51
CA VAL A 492 12.11 -9.64 22.53
C VAL A 492 12.67 -10.07 23.89
N GLU A 493 12.61 -11.36 24.17
CA GLU A 493 13.18 -12.00 25.36
C GLU A 493 14.16 -13.11 24.93
N GLU A 494 15.12 -13.47 25.78
CA GLU A 494 16.07 -14.56 25.49
C GLU A 494 15.33 -15.90 25.39
N ILE A 495 15.38 -16.53 24.22
CA ILE A 495 14.73 -17.82 23.96
C ILE A 495 15.79 -18.92 24.00
N LYS A 496 15.60 -19.91 24.88
CA LYS A 496 16.38 -21.15 24.88
C LYS A 496 15.56 -22.29 24.32
N LEU A 497 16.16 -23.08 23.44
CA LEU A 497 15.53 -24.30 22.96
C LEU A 497 15.56 -25.34 24.08
N GLU A 498 14.38 -25.68 24.62
CA GLU A 498 14.21 -26.68 25.67
C GLU A 498 14.30 -28.11 25.11
N GLU A 499 13.27 -28.94 25.30
CA GLU A 499 13.25 -30.31 24.79
C GLU A 499 12.80 -30.37 23.33
N PRO A 500 13.47 -31.19 22.49
CA PRO A 500 13.05 -31.38 21.11
C PRO A 500 11.72 -32.14 21.07
N ILE A 501 10.77 -31.65 20.27
CA ILE A 501 9.50 -32.34 20.00
C ILE A 501 9.68 -33.62 19.19
N GLU A 502 10.80 -33.73 18.47
CA GLU A 502 11.16 -34.91 17.71
C GLU A 502 12.68 -35.06 17.65
N THR A 503 13.16 -36.28 17.86
CA THR A 503 14.57 -36.65 17.69
C THR A 503 14.65 -37.95 16.92
N SER A 504 15.51 -37.98 15.91
CA SER A 504 15.81 -39.18 15.14
C SER A 504 17.30 -39.27 14.88
N GLN A 505 17.86 -40.48 14.88
CA GLN A 505 19.26 -40.71 14.59
C GLN A 505 19.39 -41.93 13.68
N ASN A 506 19.80 -41.69 12.44
CA ASN A 506 20.25 -42.75 11.53
C ASN A 506 21.78 -42.88 11.61
N LYS A 507 22.33 -43.96 11.06
CA LYS A 507 23.74 -44.41 11.25
C LYS A 507 24.82 -43.32 11.14
N GLU A 508 24.58 -42.23 10.42
CA GLU A 508 25.53 -41.10 10.30
C GLU A 508 24.93 -39.71 10.53
N ILE A 509 23.61 -39.55 10.57
CA ILE A 509 22.93 -38.24 10.60
C ILE A 509 21.97 -38.20 11.80
N SER A 510 22.10 -37.15 12.61
CA SER A 510 21.20 -36.82 13.70
C SER A 510 20.19 -35.76 13.24
N PHE A 511 18.96 -35.84 13.75
CA PHE A 511 17.87 -34.90 13.50
C PHE A 511 17.23 -34.50 14.83
N ARG A 512 16.99 -33.20 15.03
CA ARG A 512 16.22 -32.66 16.16
C ARG A 512 15.31 -31.54 15.70
N ARG A 513 14.06 -31.53 16.16
CA ARG A 513 13.07 -30.49 15.89
C ARG A 513 12.55 -29.89 17.19
N TYR A 514 12.36 -28.58 17.21
CA TYR A 514 11.90 -27.79 18.34
C TYR A 514 10.72 -26.92 17.88
N ARG A 515 9.81 -26.59 18.79
CA ARG A 515 8.72 -25.63 18.53
C ARG A 515 8.89 -24.43 19.45
N VAL A 516 8.80 -23.23 18.90
CA VAL A 516 8.97 -21.98 19.61
C VAL A 516 7.76 -21.09 19.34
N LYS A 517 7.23 -20.49 20.41
CA LYS A 517 6.21 -19.45 20.32
C LYS A 517 6.58 -18.28 21.22
N ALA A 518 6.94 -17.16 20.63
CA ALA A 518 7.47 -16.01 21.37
C ALA A 518 7.27 -14.69 20.59
N PRO A 519 7.38 -13.52 21.26
CA PRO A 519 7.42 -12.21 20.60
C PRO A 519 8.80 -11.92 19.98
N PHE A 520 8.78 -11.32 18.79
CA PHE A 520 9.95 -10.94 17.97
C PHE A 520 9.84 -9.50 17.50
N PHE A 521 10.97 -8.82 17.37
CA PHE A 521 11.04 -7.53 16.69
C PHE A 521 10.89 -7.69 15.18
N ILE A 522 10.06 -6.84 14.57
CA ILE A 522 9.94 -6.71 13.11
C ILE A 522 11.04 -5.78 12.56
N ASP A 523 11.28 -5.80 11.26
CA ASP A 523 12.30 -4.98 10.58
C ASP A 523 13.72 -5.15 11.15
N PHE A 524 14.03 -6.36 11.61
CA PHE A 524 15.32 -6.74 12.22
C PHE A 524 16.50 -6.84 11.22
N MET A 525 16.24 -6.70 9.92
CA MET A 525 17.27 -6.75 8.88
C MET A 525 17.72 -5.35 8.48
N ASP A 526 19.01 -5.15 8.27
CA ASP A 526 19.61 -3.92 7.71
C ASP A 526 19.31 -3.75 6.20
N LYS A 527 18.06 -3.97 5.77
CA LYS A 527 17.60 -3.78 4.39
C LYS A 527 16.61 -2.62 4.35
N LYS A 528 16.90 -1.60 3.52
CA LYS A 528 15.92 -0.54 3.24
C LYS A 528 14.75 -1.14 2.45
N LEU A 529 13.58 -1.20 3.08
CA LEU A 529 12.34 -1.63 2.42
C LEU A 529 11.61 -0.42 1.82
N PRO A 530 10.90 -0.59 0.70
CA PRO A 530 9.91 0.36 0.22
C PRO A 530 8.89 0.74 1.31
N TYR A 531 8.32 1.95 1.20
CA TYR A 531 7.33 2.43 2.16
C TYR A 531 6.12 1.50 2.27
N GLY A 532 5.71 1.18 3.50
CA GLY A 532 4.57 0.29 3.79
C GLY A 532 4.90 -1.21 3.71
N GLN A 533 6.17 -1.57 3.50
CA GLN A 533 6.65 -2.93 3.62
C GLN A 533 7.43 -3.15 4.92
N HIS A 534 7.16 -4.28 5.57
CA HIS A 534 7.81 -4.70 6.81
C HIS A 534 8.35 -6.12 6.68
N VAL A 535 9.47 -6.41 7.31
CA VAL A 535 10.06 -7.74 7.43
C VAL A 535 9.64 -8.37 8.75
N MET A 536 9.04 -9.55 8.67
CA MET A 536 8.73 -10.38 9.85
C MET A 536 9.40 -11.74 9.69
N GLY A 537 9.88 -12.29 10.80
CA GLY A 537 10.61 -13.54 10.82
C GLY A 537 11.65 -13.58 11.93
N LEU A 538 12.68 -14.39 11.76
CA LEU A 538 13.73 -14.55 12.76
C LEU A 538 15.13 -14.68 12.17
N SER A 539 16.10 -14.24 12.95
CA SER A 539 17.52 -14.45 12.71
C SER A 539 18.15 -15.16 13.89
N PHE A 540 19.01 -16.15 13.62
CA PHE A 540 19.78 -16.79 14.69
C PHE A 540 21.18 -17.20 14.23
N HIS A 541 22.10 -17.31 15.19
CA HIS A 541 23.44 -17.89 15.00
C HIS A 541 23.78 -18.84 16.15
N HIS A 542 24.93 -19.52 16.07
CA HIS A 542 25.42 -20.34 17.17
C HIS A 542 26.09 -19.47 18.25
N GLN A 543 25.88 -19.77 19.53
CA GLN A 543 26.48 -19.04 20.67
C GLN A 543 28.01 -18.98 20.61
N ASN A 544 28.65 -20.15 20.54
CA ASN A 544 30.11 -20.27 20.71
C ASN A 544 30.87 -20.89 19.51
N LEU A 545 30.21 -21.27 18.42
CA LEU A 545 30.87 -21.85 17.25
C LEU A 545 30.83 -20.86 16.10
N ASN A 546 32.00 -20.29 15.79
CA ASN A 546 32.17 -19.39 14.67
C ASN A 546 32.04 -20.13 13.32
N ARG A 547 32.01 -19.36 12.23
CA ARG A 547 31.84 -19.82 10.85
C ARG A 547 32.89 -20.84 10.40
N ASN A 548 34.07 -20.87 11.04
CA ASN A 548 35.10 -21.86 10.74
C ASN A 548 34.73 -23.27 11.23
N ASN A 549 33.93 -23.37 12.29
CA ASN A 549 33.54 -24.64 12.90
C ASN A 549 32.18 -25.14 12.40
N VAL A 550 31.22 -24.21 12.26
CA VAL A 550 29.83 -24.53 11.88
C VAL A 550 29.35 -23.58 10.80
N VAL A 551 28.75 -24.14 9.76
CA VAL A 551 27.95 -23.41 8.77
C VAL A 551 26.55 -23.99 8.75
N TYR A 552 25.57 -23.14 9.04
CA TYR A 552 24.17 -23.47 8.84
C TYR A 552 23.84 -23.33 7.37
N VAL A 553 23.10 -24.30 6.83
CA VAL A 553 22.62 -24.29 5.45
C VAL A 553 21.12 -24.56 5.46
N VAL A 554 20.42 -24.12 4.42
CA VAL A 554 18.99 -24.40 4.29
C VAL A 554 18.77 -25.91 4.06
N ASP A 555 17.91 -26.53 4.85
CA ASP A 555 17.53 -27.94 4.64
C ASP A 555 16.51 -28.04 3.49
N VAL A 556 17.00 -27.94 2.26
CA VAL A 556 16.20 -27.95 1.01
C VAL A 556 15.22 -29.12 0.98
N LEU A 557 15.64 -30.29 1.48
CA LEU A 557 14.85 -31.52 1.50
C LEU A 557 13.76 -31.48 2.58
N GLY A 558 14.12 -31.12 3.81
CA GLY A 558 13.14 -31.01 4.90
C GLY A 558 12.13 -29.91 4.66
N MET A 559 12.53 -28.85 3.94
CA MET A 559 11.69 -27.74 3.52
C MET A 559 10.89 -28.06 2.24
N GLU A 560 11.05 -29.22 1.60
CA GLU A 560 10.41 -29.58 0.33
C GLU A 560 10.64 -28.60 -0.84
N PHE A 561 11.72 -27.82 -0.80
CA PHE A 561 12.08 -26.89 -1.88
C PHE A 561 12.53 -27.64 -3.14
N ASP A 562 12.88 -28.92 -3.03
CA ASP A 562 13.15 -29.83 -4.14
C ASP A 562 11.94 -30.09 -5.05
N LYS A 563 10.72 -29.81 -4.57
CA LYS A 563 9.47 -29.98 -5.33
C LYS A 563 9.09 -28.73 -6.14
N GLY A 564 9.95 -27.71 -6.20
CA GLY A 564 9.68 -26.45 -6.92
C GLY A 564 8.65 -25.55 -6.22
N ILE A 565 8.48 -25.69 -4.90
CA ILE A 565 7.59 -24.85 -4.10
C ILE A 565 8.42 -23.78 -3.40
N THR A 566 8.05 -22.51 -3.54
CA THR A 566 8.74 -21.40 -2.86
C THR A 566 8.27 -21.24 -1.41
N LEU A 567 9.10 -20.64 -0.55
CA LEU A 567 8.72 -20.37 0.85
C LEU A 567 7.44 -19.53 0.95
N LYS A 568 7.25 -18.57 0.04
CA LYS A 568 6.03 -17.76 -0.06
C LYS A 568 4.80 -18.63 -0.30
N GLN A 569 4.88 -19.57 -1.24
CA GLN A 569 3.78 -20.49 -1.52
C GLN A 569 3.45 -21.38 -0.32
N GLN A 570 4.46 -21.83 0.42
CA GLN A 570 4.24 -22.61 1.65
C GLN A 570 3.49 -21.82 2.72
N LEU A 571 3.92 -20.57 2.96
CA LEU A 571 3.26 -19.67 3.91
C LEU A 571 1.79 -19.43 3.55
N LEU A 572 1.51 -19.24 2.25
CA LEU A 572 0.14 -19.04 1.74
C LEU A 572 -0.72 -20.31 1.85
N GLN A 573 -0.19 -21.49 1.47
CA GLN A 573 -0.91 -22.76 1.57
C GLN A 573 -1.29 -23.11 3.01
N ARG A 574 -0.41 -22.79 3.96
CA ARG A 574 -0.60 -23.05 5.39
C ARG A 574 -1.45 -22.02 6.10
N ARG A 575 -1.74 -20.88 5.45
CA ARG A 575 -2.42 -19.72 6.07
C ARG A 575 -1.71 -19.24 7.33
N ALA A 576 -0.36 -19.20 7.28
CA ALA A 576 0.47 -18.76 8.42
C ALA A 576 0.12 -17.34 8.88
N LEU A 577 -0.39 -16.50 7.97
CA LEU A 577 -1.01 -15.22 8.29
C LEU A 577 -2.53 -15.32 8.08
N SER A 578 -3.31 -14.86 9.05
CA SER A 578 -4.77 -14.84 8.93
C SER A 578 -5.22 -13.94 7.77
N PRO A 579 -6.17 -14.36 6.92
CA PRO A 579 -6.76 -13.49 5.89
C PRO A 579 -7.43 -12.24 6.44
N THR A 580 -7.80 -12.23 7.74
CA THR A 580 -8.41 -11.07 8.41
C THR A 580 -7.39 -10.14 9.06
N SER A 581 -6.09 -10.43 8.93
CA SER A 581 -5.03 -9.61 9.55
C SER A 581 -4.91 -8.23 8.92
N GLY A 582 -5.39 -8.04 7.68
CA GLY A 582 -5.18 -6.81 6.91
C GLY A 582 -3.77 -6.70 6.34
N TRP A 583 -3.01 -7.80 6.26
CA TRP A 583 -1.65 -7.86 5.72
C TRP A 583 -1.54 -8.94 4.63
N ARG A 584 -0.67 -8.74 3.65
CA ARG A 584 -0.35 -9.72 2.60
C ARG A 584 1.15 -10.00 2.53
N ILE A 585 1.49 -11.20 2.05
CA ILE A 585 2.89 -11.64 1.89
C ILE A 585 3.37 -11.30 0.47
N ASP A 586 4.30 -10.35 0.35
CA ASP A 586 4.88 -9.96 -0.93
C ASP A 586 6.00 -10.93 -1.35
N GLN A 587 6.91 -11.22 -0.42
CA GLN A 587 8.09 -12.07 -0.65
C GLN A 587 8.42 -12.88 0.61
N ALA A 588 9.10 -14.03 0.45
CA ALA A 588 9.65 -14.78 1.58
C ALA A 588 10.92 -15.52 1.16
N SER A 589 11.92 -15.52 2.04
CA SER A 589 13.19 -16.21 1.85
C SER A 589 13.72 -16.80 3.15
N LEU A 590 14.36 -17.96 3.03
CA LEU A 590 15.21 -18.55 4.05
C LEU A 590 16.63 -18.58 3.48
N SER A 591 17.57 -17.90 4.11
CA SER A 591 18.93 -17.72 3.57
C SER A 591 20.00 -17.77 4.63
N GLN A 592 21.22 -18.08 4.19
CA GLN A 592 22.42 -18.02 5.01
C GLN A 592 23.03 -16.62 4.91
N SER A 593 23.52 -16.09 6.03
CA SER A 593 24.32 -14.86 6.04
C SER A 593 25.40 -14.90 7.12
N MET A 594 26.09 -13.78 7.35
CA MET A 594 27.15 -13.67 8.33
C MET A 594 26.77 -12.68 9.42
N PHE A 595 27.11 -13.02 10.66
CA PHE A 595 27.05 -12.12 11.81
C PHE A 595 28.47 -11.86 12.31
N THR A 596 28.86 -10.60 12.44
CA THR A 596 30.14 -10.18 13.02
C THR A 596 29.87 -9.41 14.30
N THR A 597 30.65 -9.72 15.34
CA THR A 597 30.60 -9.00 16.61
C THR A 597 32.01 -8.62 17.03
N SER A 598 32.18 -7.44 17.65
CA SER A 598 33.47 -7.05 18.18
C SER A 598 33.74 -7.81 19.49
N THR A 599 34.92 -8.39 19.61
CA THR A 599 35.30 -9.12 20.82
C THR A 599 35.27 -8.21 22.06
N LEU A 600 35.70 -6.95 21.97
CA LEU A 600 35.85 -5.98 23.07
C LEU A 600 36.45 -6.56 24.38
N GLY A 601 37.20 -7.68 24.29
CA GLY A 601 37.72 -8.42 25.45
C GLY A 601 36.71 -9.34 26.18
N SER A 602 35.48 -9.51 25.66
CA SER A 602 34.49 -10.46 26.19
C SER A 602 35.03 -11.89 26.23
N PRO A 603 35.04 -12.57 27.39
CA PRO A 603 35.55 -13.93 27.50
C PRO A 603 34.88 -14.95 26.56
N ALA A 604 33.63 -14.71 26.17
CA ALA A 604 32.89 -15.56 25.22
C ALA A 604 33.46 -15.48 23.79
N TYR A 605 34.10 -14.36 23.44
CA TYR A 605 34.64 -14.11 22.10
C TYR A 605 36.17 -14.02 22.06
N VAL A 606 36.83 -14.15 23.22
CA VAL A 606 38.29 -14.22 23.33
C VAL A 606 38.75 -15.64 22.97
N GLY A 607 39.71 -15.75 22.04
CA GLY A 607 40.30 -17.03 21.62
C GLY A 607 40.03 -17.43 20.17
N TYR A 608 39.18 -16.71 19.43
CA TYR A 608 38.98 -16.95 17.98
C TYR A 608 40.12 -16.47 17.08
N GLY A 609 41.14 -15.82 17.67
CA GLY A 609 42.30 -15.30 16.94
C GLY A 609 42.00 -14.12 16.01
N THR A 610 40.82 -13.49 16.15
CA THR A 610 40.43 -12.27 15.44
C THR A 610 39.72 -11.30 16.40
N THR A 611 39.74 -10.01 16.11
CA THR A 611 39.01 -8.98 16.89
C THR A 611 37.52 -8.93 16.58
N GLU A 612 37.13 -9.51 15.44
CA GLU A 612 35.76 -9.59 14.93
C GLU A 612 35.51 -11.02 14.42
N PRO A 613 35.12 -11.97 15.29
CA PRO A 613 34.72 -13.31 14.86
C PRO A 613 33.47 -13.27 13.98
N GLU A 614 33.49 -14.04 12.90
CA GLU A 614 32.35 -14.25 12.01
C GLU A 614 31.58 -15.52 12.42
N PHE A 615 30.27 -15.42 12.54
CA PHE A 615 29.37 -16.53 12.82
C PHE A 615 28.46 -16.79 11.61
N SER A 616 28.16 -18.06 11.34
CA SER A 616 27.12 -18.42 10.38
C SER A 616 25.77 -18.04 10.98
N LYS A 617 25.00 -17.24 10.26
CA LYS A 617 23.65 -16.82 10.64
C LYS A 617 22.64 -17.38 9.64
N ILE A 618 21.45 -17.75 10.11
CA ILE A 618 20.28 -18.04 9.28
C ILE A 618 19.29 -16.91 9.44
N ASP A 619 18.80 -16.40 8.33
CA ASP A 619 17.74 -15.41 8.26
C ASP A 619 16.51 -16.04 7.62
N TYR A 620 15.43 -16.15 8.39
CA TYR A 620 14.09 -16.43 7.91
C TYR A 620 13.33 -15.11 7.85
N ALA A 621 13.02 -14.64 6.64
CA ALA A 621 12.40 -13.33 6.45
C ALA A 621 11.25 -13.42 5.45
N ALA A 622 10.09 -12.91 5.84
CA ALA A 622 8.97 -12.65 4.94
C ALA A 622 8.67 -11.14 4.93
N ILE A 623 8.50 -10.59 3.74
CA ILE A 623 8.16 -9.17 3.51
C ILE A 623 6.64 -9.08 3.37
N PHE A 624 6.03 -8.24 4.19
CA PHE A 624 4.60 -8.01 4.26
C PHE A 624 4.27 -6.57 3.89
N SER A 625 3.11 -6.37 3.27
CA SER A 625 2.50 -5.05 3.07
C SER A 625 1.06 -5.04 3.57
N GLU A 626 0.56 -3.87 3.95
CA GLU A 626 -0.85 -3.71 4.31
C GLU A 626 -1.74 -4.07 3.12
N ASP A 627 -2.75 -4.91 3.35
CA ASP A 627 -3.76 -5.31 2.38
C ASP A 627 -4.84 -4.22 2.25
N ARG A 628 -4.38 -3.00 1.96
CA ARG A 628 -5.23 -1.86 1.62
C ARG A 628 -5.15 -1.61 0.12
N ILE A 629 -6.27 -1.17 -0.46
CA ILE A 629 -6.27 -0.67 -1.83
C ILE A 629 -5.49 0.65 -1.83
N ASP A 630 -4.20 0.57 -2.09
CA ASP A 630 -3.40 1.75 -2.33
C ASP A 630 -3.67 2.22 -3.76
N PHE A 631 -4.39 3.33 -3.89
CA PHE A 631 -4.67 3.96 -5.18
C PHE A 631 -3.38 4.22 -5.97
N ARG A 632 -2.24 4.40 -5.29
CA ARG A 632 -0.91 4.57 -5.89
C ARG A 632 -0.46 3.36 -6.72
N SER A 633 -0.82 2.15 -6.30
CA SER A 633 -0.42 0.91 -6.99
C SER A 633 -1.34 0.50 -8.15
N LEU A 634 -2.47 1.20 -8.36
CA LEU A 634 -3.45 0.85 -9.41
C LEU A 634 -2.96 1.12 -10.83
N VAL A 635 -1.94 1.98 -10.99
CA VAL A 635 -1.43 2.40 -12.29
C VAL A 635 0.10 2.27 -12.30
N ASN A 636 0.66 1.57 -13.28
CA ASN A 636 2.11 1.51 -13.47
C ASN A 636 2.70 2.92 -13.58
N ALA A 637 3.87 3.11 -12.96
CA ALA A 637 4.53 4.41 -12.88
C ALA A 637 4.73 5.07 -14.26
N GLU A 638 4.95 4.26 -15.30
CA GLU A 638 5.12 4.68 -16.69
C GLU A 638 3.90 5.42 -17.27
N TYR A 639 2.69 5.06 -16.84
CA TYR A 639 1.46 5.67 -17.38
C TYR A 639 1.03 6.94 -16.64
N LEU A 640 1.61 7.22 -15.47
CA LEU A 640 1.19 8.34 -14.63
C LEU A 640 1.31 9.68 -15.36
N ILE A 641 2.36 9.89 -16.16
CA ILE A 641 2.56 11.16 -16.87
C ILE A 641 1.45 11.40 -17.91
N TYR A 642 1.01 10.36 -18.62
CA TYR A 642 -0.05 10.47 -19.63
C TYR A 642 -1.41 10.71 -18.98
N ILE A 643 -1.68 10.05 -17.86
CA ILE A 643 -2.89 10.31 -17.05
C ILE A 643 -2.90 11.75 -16.54
N GLY A 644 -1.74 12.28 -16.11
CA GLY A 644 -1.58 13.67 -15.70
C GLY A 644 -1.92 14.65 -16.82
N ILE A 645 -1.38 14.45 -18.03
CA ILE A 645 -1.66 15.28 -19.21
C ILE A 645 -3.17 15.28 -19.51
N PHE A 646 -3.79 14.11 -19.54
CA PHE A 646 -5.24 13.96 -19.76
C PHE A 646 -6.05 14.71 -18.70
N GLY A 647 -5.67 14.59 -17.43
CA GLY A 647 -6.27 15.31 -16.31
C GLY A 647 -6.13 16.84 -16.41
N ILE A 648 -4.96 17.34 -16.81
CA ILE A 648 -4.69 18.79 -16.98
C ILE A 648 -5.56 19.35 -18.11
N ILE A 649 -5.55 18.73 -19.29
CA ILE A 649 -6.29 19.21 -20.46
C ILE A 649 -7.80 19.22 -20.17
N GLY A 650 -8.32 18.15 -19.58
CA GLY A 650 -9.73 18.07 -19.18
C GLY A 650 -10.11 19.13 -18.14
N SER A 651 -9.24 19.41 -17.17
CA SER A 651 -9.45 20.44 -16.15
C SER A 651 -9.46 21.86 -16.73
N LEU A 652 -8.54 22.15 -17.65
CA LEU A 652 -8.48 23.41 -18.37
C LEU A 652 -9.70 23.61 -19.26
N ALA A 653 -10.13 22.57 -19.98
CA ALA A 653 -11.33 22.61 -20.80
C ALA A 653 -12.58 22.90 -19.95
N ALA A 654 -12.75 22.23 -18.80
CA ALA A 654 -13.85 22.50 -17.88
C ALA A 654 -13.84 23.96 -17.36
N ARG A 655 -12.66 24.53 -17.08
CA ARG A 655 -12.52 25.95 -16.68
C ARG A 655 -12.82 26.92 -17.82
N LEU A 656 -12.44 26.59 -19.05
CA LEU A 656 -12.75 27.38 -20.24
C LEU A 656 -14.25 27.37 -20.55
N MET A 657 -14.91 26.21 -20.40
CA MET A 657 -16.35 26.07 -20.55
C MET A 657 -17.10 26.98 -19.58
N ASP A 658 -16.69 27.04 -18.31
CA ASP A 658 -17.32 27.92 -17.32
C ASP A 658 -17.20 29.41 -17.69
N ARG A 659 -16.10 29.81 -18.34
CA ARG A 659 -15.85 31.20 -18.74
C ARG A 659 -16.63 31.60 -19.99
N ARG A 660 -16.76 30.71 -20.97
CA ARG A 660 -17.32 31.03 -22.30
C ARG A 660 -18.76 30.58 -22.50
N LEU A 661 -19.22 29.56 -21.80
CA LEU A 661 -20.52 28.92 -22.02
C LEU A 661 -21.41 29.10 -20.80
N HIS A 662 -22.58 29.71 -21.01
CA HIS A 662 -23.56 29.98 -19.97
C HIS A 662 -24.79 29.09 -20.12
N GLY A 663 -25.41 28.73 -19.00
CA GLY A 663 -26.62 27.90 -18.94
C GLY A 663 -26.46 26.64 -18.11
N PHE A 664 -27.59 26.06 -17.68
CA PHE A 664 -27.64 24.90 -16.79
C PHE A 664 -26.93 23.67 -17.37
N PHE A 665 -27.14 23.39 -18.65
CA PHE A 665 -26.49 22.28 -19.36
C PHE A 665 -24.95 22.36 -19.31
N TRP A 666 -24.38 23.55 -19.55
CA TRP A 666 -22.93 23.74 -19.58
C TRP A 666 -22.30 23.69 -18.19
N ARG A 667 -22.98 24.23 -17.16
CA ARG A 667 -22.57 24.09 -15.76
C ARG A 667 -22.59 22.65 -15.27
N THR A 668 -23.55 21.86 -15.73
CA THR A 668 -23.64 20.42 -15.41
C THR A 668 -22.49 19.68 -16.08
N SER A 669 -22.29 19.91 -17.39
CA SER A 669 -21.23 19.27 -18.18
C SER A 669 -19.83 19.59 -17.66
N SER A 670 -19.52 20.85 -17.33
CA SER A 670 -18.20 21.20 -16.81
C SER A 670 -17.95 20.67 -15.39
N TRP A 671 -19.00 20.45 -14.58
CA TRP A 671 -18.88 19.78 -13.29
C TRP A 671 -18.58 18.29 -13.44
N LEU A 672 -19.33 17.58 -14.31
CA LEU A 672 -19.07 16.17 -14.63
C LEU A 672 -17.66 15.97 -15.18
N MET A 673 -17.17 16.90 -15.98
CA MET A 673 -15.79 16.87 -16.44
C MET A 673 -14.79 16.97 -15.28
N ARG A 674 -14.96 17.89 -14.33
CA ARG A 674 -14.07 17.96 -13.16
C ARG A 674 -14.10 16.67 -12.34
N LEU A 675 -15.27 16.08 -12.17
CA LEU A 675 -15.43 14.80 -11.50
C LEU A 675 -14.67 13.67 -12.24
N ALA A 676 -14.61 13.71 -13.57
CA ALA A 676 -13.86 12.74 -14.36
C ALA A 676 -12.34 13.00 -14.41
N PHE A 677 -11.89 14.27 -14.41
CA PHE A 677 -10.50 14.64 -14.68
C PHE A 677 -9.66 15.02 -13.45
N TRP A 678 -10.27 15.51 -12.37
CA TRP A 678 -9.53 15.87 -11.15
C TRP A 678 -8.94 14.66 -10.39
N PRO A 679 -9.67 13.53 -10.22
CA PRO A 679 -9.09 12.37 -9.54
C PRO A 679 -7.87 11.78 -10.27
N PRO A 680 -7.89 11.54 -11.59
CA PRO A 680 -6.70 11.07 -12.31
C PRO A 680 -5.55 12.07 -12.29
N LEU A 681 -5.85 13.37 -12.30
CA LEU A 681 -4.84 14.42 -12.17
C LEU A 681 -4.13 14.36 -10.82
N LEU A 682 -4.91 14.25 -9.73
CA LEU A 682 -4.37 14.14 -8.38
C LEU A 682 -3.55 12.85 -8.24
N LEU A 683 -4.08 11.74 -8.74
CA LEU A 683 -3.39 10.45 -8.78
C LEU A 683 -2.02 10.55 -9.46
N SER A 684 -1.97 11.13 -10.66
CA SER A 684 -0.73 11.31 -11.42
C SER A 684 0.28 12.18 -10.67
N PHE A 685 -0.12 13.39 -10.28
CA PHE A 685 0.80 14.37 -9.72
C PHE A 685 1.36 13.92 -8.37
N GLY A 686 0.51 13.36 -7.51
CA GLY A 686 0.94 12.85 -6.21
C GLY A 686 1.93 11.70 -6.31
N ASN A 687 1.67 10.73 -7.19
CA ASN A 687 2.58 9.60 -7.38
C ASN A 687 3.91 10.01 -8.02
N LEU A 688 3.90 10.96 -8.96
CA LEU A 688 5.14 11.48 -9.55
C LEU A 688 6.04 12.17 -8.51
N ILE A 689 5.45 12.92 -7.58
CA ILE A 689 6.20 13.56 -6.48
C ILE A 689 6.78 12.52 -5.51
N VAL A 690 5.97 11.53 -5.10
CA VAL A 690 6.44 10.47 -4.19
C VAL A 690 7.54 9.64 -4.85
N ASN A 691 7.37 9.21 -6.09
CA ASN A 691 8.39 8.45 -6.83
C ASN A 691 9.68 9.27 -7.00
N SER A 692 9.56 10.57 -7.29
CA SER A 692 10.73 11.46 -7.35
C SER A 692 11.42 11.58 -5.99
N ALA A 693 10.69 11.68 -4.89
CA ALA A 693 11.28 11.73 -3.55
C ALA A 693 12.02 10.42 -3.18
N ILE A 694 11.43 9.27 -3.52
CA ILE A 694 12.05 7.95 -3.31
C ILE A 694 13.33 7.82 -4.15
N ASN A 695 13.27 8.15 -5.45
CA ASN A 695 14.41 8.03 -6.35
C ASN A 695 15.57 8.96 -5.99
N ASN A 696 15.30 10.07 -5.30
CA ASN A 696 16.30 11.01 -4.82
C ASN A 696 16.79 10.72 -3.38
N ASP A 697 16.51 9.53 -2.83
CA ASP A 697 16.91 9.10 -1.49
C ASP A 697 16.49 10.09 -0.38
N VAL A 698 15.35 10.76 -0.54
CA VAL A 698 14.82 11.68 0.48
C VAL A 698 14.50 10.88 1.75
N SER A 699 14.78 11.46 2.93
CA SER A 699 14.54 10.77 4.20
C SER A 699 13.06 10.36 4.36
N ILE A 700 12.83 9.20 4.98
CA ILE A 700 11.49 8.60 5.21
C ILE A 700 10.52 9.61 5.85
N HIS A 701 11.00 10.46 6.77
CA HIS A 701 10.18 11.48 7.42
C HIS A 701 9.53 12.47 6.43
N TYR A 702 10.28 12.98 5.44
CA TYR A 702 9.72 13.89 4.43
C TYR A 702 8.81 13.15 3.45
N ILE A 703 9.11 11.89 3.13
CA ILE A 703 8.23 11.05 2.32
C ILE A 703 6.88 10.88 3.01
N GLN A 704 6.86 10.61 4.33
CA GLN A 704 5.63 10.55 5.13
C GLN A 704 4.85 11.87 5.09
N GLN A 705 5.53 13.02 5.18
CA GLN A 705 4.85 14.32 5.06
C GLN A 705 4.21 14.51 3.67
N ILE A 706 4.94 14.18 2.59
CA ILE A 706 4.41 14.26 1.21
C ILE A 706 3.17 13.38 1.05
N ILE A 707 3.25 12.15 1.55
CA ILE A 707 2.16 11.17 1.56
C ILE A 707 0.95 11.71 2.32
N MET A 708 1.16 12.25 3.52
CA MET A 708 0.11 12.86 4.33
C MET A 708 -0.57 14.01 3.58
N TYR A 709 0.17 14.93 2.98
CA TYR A 709 -0.41 16.02 2.20
C TYR A 709 -1.19 15.52 0.98
N TYR A 710 -0.70 14.49 0.31
CA TYR A 710 -1.39 13.83 -0.78
C TYR A 710 -2.71 13.19 -0.34
N ASP A 711 -2.73 12.49 0.78
CA ASP A 711 -3.93 11.84 1.34
C ASP A 711 -4.95 12.90 1.82
N MET A 712 -4.49 14.04 2.34
CA MET A 712 -5.35 15.19 2.63
C MET A 712 -6.03 15.75 1.37
N CYS A 713 -5.34 15.76 0.22
CA CYS A 713 -5.91 16.24 -1.03
C CYS A 713 -7.09 15.37 -1.50
N TRP A 714 -7.09 14.07 -1.18
CA TRP A 714 -8.21 13.16 -1.47
C TRP A 714 -9.48 13.47 -0.68
N TRP A 715 -9.39 14.23 0.43
CA TRP A 715 -10.56 14.74 1.16
C TRP A 715 -10.97 16.15 0.70
N ILE A 716 -9.99 17.02 0.43
CA ILE A 716 -10.23 18.40 0.03
C ILE A 716 -10.85 18.47 -1.39
N MET A 717 -10.41 17.62 -2.31
CA MET A 717 -10.87 17.62 -3.69
C MET A 717 -12.37 17.26 -3.83
N PRO A 718 -12.88 16.16 -3.25
CA PRO A 718 -14.31 15.86 -3.27
C PRO A 718 -15.15 16.93 -2.56
N ALA A 719 -14.67 17.48 -1.44
CA ALA A 719 -15.34 18.58 -0.76
C ALA A 719 -15.52 19.80 -1.69
N GLY A 720 -14.47 20.18 -2.41
CA GLY A 720 -14.54 21.22 -3.44
C GLY A 720 -15.55 20.90 -4.55
N LEU A 721 -15.58 19.66 -5.05
CA LEU A 721 -16.58 19.23 -6.05
C LEU A 721 -18.01 19.31 -5.53
N VAL A 722 -18.25 18.94 -4.27
CA VAL A 722 -19.56 19.04 -3.61
C VAL A 722 -19.98 20.50 -3.46
N VAL A 723 -19.09 21.40 -3.05
CA VAL A 723 -19.39 22.83 -2.95
C VAL A 723 -19.76 23.42 -4.31
N ILE A 724 -19.01 23.06 -5.37
CA ILE A 724 -19.35 23.46 -6.74
C ILE A 724 -20.70 22.87 -7.18
N ALA A 725 -21.02 21.63 -6.78
CA ALA A 725 -22.31 21.00 -7.06
C ALA A 725 -23.46 21.73 -6.38
N LEU A 726 -23.32 22.05 -5.08
CA LEU A 726 -24.32 22.81 -4.32
C LEU A 726 -24.59 24.17 -4.97
N GLU A 727 -23.54 24.89 -5.36
CA GLU A 727 -23.68 26.15 -6.09
C GLU A 727 -24.49 26.00 -7.38
N ARG A 728 -24.19 24.98 -8.19
CA ARG A 728 -24.76 24.83 -9.53
C ARG A 728 -26.14 24.19 -9.57
N PHE A 729 -26.40 23.24 -8.68
CA PHE A 729 -27.61 22.41 -8.70
C PHE A 729 -28.62 22.77 -7.62
N LEU A 730 -28.19 23.43 -6.54
CA LEU A 730 -29.07 23.87 -5.47
C LEU A 730 -29.27 25.39 -5.49
N TRP A 731 -28.19 26.17 -5.34
CA TRP A 731 -28.30 27.62 -5.11
C TRP A 731 -28.79 28.36 -6.35
N VAL A 732 -28.12 28.21 -7.49
CA VAL A 732 -28.52 28.97 -8.69
C VAL A 732 -29.94 28.61 -9.17
N PRO A 733 -30.36 27.33 -9.25
CA PRO A 733 -31.73 27.00 -9.63
C PRO A 733 -32.79 27.55 -8.66
N LEU A 734 -32.45 27.63 -7.36
CA LEU A 734 -33.34 28.23 -6.36
C LEU A 734 -33.45 29.74 -6.55
N GLU A 735 -32.34 30.44 -6.82
CA GLU A 735 -32.32 31.88 -7.12
C GLU A 735 -33.12 32.20 -8.39
N ASP A 736 -32.97 31.39 -9.43
CA ASP A 736 -33.70 31.55 -10.70
C ASP A 736 -35.22 31.35 -10.51
N ARG A 737 -35.64 30.36 -9.72
CA ARG A 737 -37.06 30.09 -9.43
C ARG A 737 -37.71 31.15 -8.54
N THR A 738 -36.98 31.61 -7.52
CA THR A 738 -37.52 32.54 -6.51
C THR A 738 -37.32 34.01 -6.87
N LYS A 739 -36.51 34.30 -7.90
CA LYS A 739 -36.06 35.65 -8.29
C LYS A 739 -35.42 36.44 -7.15
N ARG A 740 -34.95 35.77 -6.11
CA ARG A 740 -34.30 36.35 -4.93
C ARG A 740 -32.93 35.71 -4.78
N LYS A 741 -31.90 36.52 -4.56
CA LYS A 741 -30.55 36.01 -4.31
C LYS A 741 -30.51 35.32 -2.95
N VAL A 742 -29.88 34.15 -2.89
CA VAL A 742 -29.64 33.47 -1.62
C VAL A 742 -28.55 34.25 -0.88
N PRO A 743 -28.74 34.58 0.40
CA PRO A 743 -27.73 35.29 1.17
C PRO A 743 -26.39 34.54 1.16
N ASN A 744 -25.29 35.28 0.91
CA ASN A 744 -23.93 34.72 0.90
C ASN A 744 -23.58 34.02 2.22
N LEU A 745 -24.19 34.44 3.33
CA LEU A 745 -24.02 33.80 4.64
C LEU A 745 -24.41 32.31 4.60
N ILE A 746 -25.53 31.97 3.99
CA ILE A 746 -26.01 30.57 3.89
C ILE A 746 -25.07 29.77 2.98
N ARG A 747 -24.63 30.38 1.88
CA ARG A 747 -23.70 29.76 0.94
C ARG A 747 -22.35 29.43 1.59
N HIS A 748 -21.75 30.40 2.27
CA HIS A 748 -20.49 30.18 2.99
C HIS A 748 -20.66 29.21 4.16
N PHE A 749 -21.79 29.25 4.86
CA PHE A 749 -22.08 28.30 5.94
C PHE A 749 -22.14 26.85 5.44
N THR A 750 -22.87 26.60 4.34
CA THR A 750 -22.92 25.25 3.75
C THR A 750 -21.57 24.79 3.20
N ALA A 751 -20.79 25.67 2.59
CA ALA A 751 -19.43 25.35 2.17
C ALA A 751 -18.52 25.01 3.37
N ALA A 752 -18.59 25.81 4.45
CA ALA A 752 -17.83 25.57 5.68
C ALA A 752 -18.20 24.22 6.31
N LEU A 753 -19.49 23.86 6.31
CA LEU A 753 -19.96 22.56 6.80
C LEU A 753 -19.38 21.40 5.99
N VAL A 754 -19.38 21.49 4.65
CA VAL A 754 -18.78 20.46 3.77
C VAL A 754 -17.28 20.30 4.04
N PHE A 755 -16.54 21.41 4.15
CA PHE A 755 -15.10 21.35 4.47
C PHE A 755 -14.83 20.89 5.90
N THR A 756 -15.72 21.16 6.85
CA THR A 756 -15.62 20.63 8.22
C THR A 756 -15.76 19.11 8.22
N PHE A 757 -16.70 18.54 7.45
CA PHE A 757 -16.80 17.09 7.29
C PHE A 757 -15.54 16.49 6.65
N ALA A 758 -15.00 17.14 5.63
CA ALA A 758 -13.75 16.70 5.00
C ALA A 758 -12.58 16.76 5.99
N PHE A 759 -12.50 17.81 6.81
CA PHE A 759 -11.50 17.94 7.88
C PHE A 759 -11.65 16.83 8.94
N CYS A 760 -12.87 16.52 9.37
CA CYS A 760 -13.10 15.38 10.27
C CYS A 760 -12.66 14.05 9.63
N GLY A 761 -12.89 13.87 8.33
CA GLY A 761 -12.39 12.73 7.57
C GLY A 761 -10.86 12.66 7.55
N ILE A 762 -10.18 13.79 7.33
CA ILE A 762 -8.71 13.88 7.43
C ILE A 762 -8.23 13.47 8.83
N VAL A 763 -8.83 14.02 9.88
CA VAL A 763 -8.46 13.71 11.27
C VAL A 763 -8.62 12.22 11.57
N ALA A 764 -9.73 11.62 11.12
CA ALA A 764 -10.04 10.22 11.39
C ALA A 764 -9.24 9.22 10.55
N PHE A 765 -9.04 9.50 9.26
CA PHE A 765 -8.50 8.52 8.30
C PHE A 765 -7.09 8.82 7.80
N VAL A 766 -6.62 10.07 7.91
CA VAL A 766 -5.25 10.45 7.50
C VAL A 766 -4.34 10.61 8.72
N TRP A 767 -4.85 11.22 9.79
CA TRP A 767 -4.10 11.31 11.05
C TRP A 767 -4.40 10.17 12.03
N GLU A 768 -5.35 9.30 11.70
CA GLU A 768 -5.74 8.14 12.51
C GLU A 768 -6.09 8.52 13.96
N GLN A 769 -6.59 9.74 14.17
CA GLN A 769 -6.97 10.25 15.49
C GLN A 769 -8.45 10.01 15.77
N THR A 770 -8.76 9.64 17.01
CA THR A 770 -10.13 9.42 17.45
C THR A 770 -10.91 10.75 17.52
N LEU A 771 -12.01 10.88 16.76
CA LEU A 771 -12.85 12.08 16.73
C LEU A 771 -13.65 12.33 18.03
N THR A 772 -13.63 11.40 18.99
CA THR A 772 -14.46 11.42 20.21
C THR A 772 -14.26 12.68 21.04
N SER A 773 -13.02 13.18 21.16
CA SER A 773 -12.71 14.42 21.89
C SER A 773 -13.23 15.68 21.18
N LEU A 774 -13.16 15.71 19.86
CA LEU A 774 -13.66 16.81 19.02
C LEU A 774 -15.20 16.82 18.97
N LEU A 775 -15.83 15.65 18.95
CA LEU A 775 -17.28 15.49 19.00
C LEU A 775 -17.85 15.94 20.36
N ALA A 776 -17.17 15.60 21.46
CA ALA A 776 -17.60 16.01 22.80
C ALA A 776 -17.64 17.55 22.96
N THR A 777 -16.61 18.25 22.45
CA THR A 777 -16.54 19.72 22.52
C THR A 777 -17.46 20.42 21.51
N SER A 778 -17.66 19.84 20.32
CA SER A 778 -18.59 20.39 19.33
C SER A 778 -20.06 20.29 19.74
N GLY A 779 -20.43 19.32 20.60
CA GLY A 779 -21.77 19.23 21.18
C GLY A 779 -22.16 20.46 22.00
N LEU A 780 -21.23 21.00 22.80
CA LEU A 780 -21.45 22.23 23.57
C LEU A 780 -21.65 23.44 22.66
N PHE A 781 -20.84 23.57 21.61
CA PHE A 781 -20.96 24.65 20.63
C PHE A 781 -22.28 24.57 19.84
N ALA A 782 -22.65 23.36 19.41
CA ALA A 782 -23.93 23.12 18.74
C ALA A 782 -25.13 23.48 19.63
N MET A 783 -25.05 23.22 20.94
CA MET A 783 -26.05 23.65 21.91
C MET A 783 -26.14 25.18 22.00
N ILE A 784 -25.00 25.88 22.12
CA ILE A 784 -24.95 27.35 22.19
C ILE A 784 -25.53 27.99 20.92
N VAL A 785 -25.12 27.51 19.74
CA VAL A 785 -25.66 27.97 18.45
C VAL A 785 -27.14 27.63 18.32
N GLY A 786 -27.54 26.43 18.76
CA GLY A 786 -28.93 25.97 18.79
C GLY A 786 -29.81 26.91 19.60
N LEU A 787 -29.37 27.28 20.82
CA LEU A 787 -30.04 28.24 21.69
C LEU A 787 -30.13 29.63 21.04
N ALA A 788 -29.04 30.10 20.42
CA ALA A 788 -29.02 31.41 19.75
C ALA A 788 -29.97 31.48 18.52
N VAL A 789 -30.13 30.38 17.80
CA VAL A 789 -30.96 30.29 16.60
C VAL A 789 -32.40 29.85 16.91
N GLN A 790 -32.66 29.28 18.09
CA GLN A 790 -33.96 28.76 18.52
C GLN A 790 -35.12 29.73 18.23
N GLY A 791 -34.97 31.01 18.60
CA GLY A 791 -36.01 32.02 18.36
C GLY A 791 -36.26 32.30 16.87
N ASN A 792 -35.23 32.19 16.02
CA ASN A 792 -35.41 32.34 14.57
C ASN A 792 -36.12 31.13 13.96
N ILE A 793 -35.76 29.91 14.38
CA ILE A 793 -36.39 28.67 13.93
C ILE A 793 -37.86 28.64 14.34
N ALA A 794 -38.18 29.01 15.59
CA ALA A 794 -39.56 29.10 16.07
C ALA A 794 -40.42 29.99 15.15
N ASN A 795 -39.91 31.17 14.76
CA ASN A 795 -40.62 32.04 13.82
C ASN A 795 -40.88 31.40 12.44
N VAL A 796 -39.97 30.56 11.94
CA VAL A 796 -40.17 29.85 10.67
C VAL A 796 -41.27 28.80 10.80
N PHE A 797 -41.20 27.96 11.84
CA PHE A 797 -42.21 26.94 12.10
C PHE A 797 -43.59 27.54 12.35
N SER A 798 -43.69 28.61 13.14
CA SER A 798 -44.93 29.37 13.31
C SER A 798 -45.46 29.90 11.98
N GLY A 799 -44.58 30.37 11.08
CA GLY A 799 -44.98 30.79 9.74
C GLY A 799 -45.60 29.67 8.91
N ILE A 800 -45.01 28.46 8.95
CA ILE A 800 -45.53 27.27 8.25
C ILE A 800 -46.89 26.87 8.84
N ILE A 801 -47.01 26.82 10.17
CA ILE A 801 -48.24 26.42 10.87
C ILE A 801 -49.38 27.41 10.57
N ILE A 802 -49.13 28.71 10.69
CA ILE A 802 -50.16 29.73 10.41
C ILE A 802 -50.63 29.63 8.94
N ASN A 803 -49.73 29.33 8.00
CA ASN A 803 -50.12 29.15 6.59
C ASN A 803 -50.92 27.87 6.34
N LEU A 804 -50.66 26.81 7.13
CA LEU A 804 -51.34 25.52 7.04
C LEU A 804 -52.73 25.55 7.70
N GLU A 805 -52.83 26.06 8.92
CA GLU A 805 -54.08 26.11 9.70
C GLU A 805 -55.00 27.26 9.26
N ARG A 806 -54.43 28.31 8.66
CA ARG A 806 -55.13 29.51 8.17
C ARG A 806 -56.16 30.07 9.17
N PRO A 807 -55.78 30.38 10.42
CA PRO A 807 -56.67 31.03 11.39
C PRO A 807 -57.18 32.39 10.87
N PHE A 808 -56.41 33.03 9.99
CA PHE A 808 -56.76 34.21 9.20
C PHE A 808 -56.02 34.18 7.87
N SER A 809 -56.49 34.96 6.90
CA SER A 809 -55.89 35.12 5.57
C SER A 809 -55.52 36.59 5.30
N VAL A 810 -54.67 36.81 4.30
CA VAL A 810 -54.40 38.16 3.78
C VAL A 810 -55.73 38.78 3.34
N GLY A 811 -56.02 39.98 3.85
CA GLY A 811 -57.27 40.72 3.69
C GLY A 811 -58.22 40.65 4.90
N ASP A 812 -58.03 39.71 5.82
CA ASP A 812 -58.90 39.59 7.00
C ASP A 812 -58.66 40.73 8.00
N TRP A 813 -59.74 41.16 8.67
CA TRP A 813 -59.69 42.03 9.84
C TRP A 813 -59.62 41.17 11.09
N ILE A 814 -58.60 41.43 11.91
CA ILE A 814 -58.34 40.65 13.12
C ILE A 814 -58.05 41.56 14.30
N LYS A 815 -58.18 41.01 15.49
CA LYS A 815 -57.61 41.54 16.73
C LYS A 815 -56.52 40.59 17.20
N ILE A 816 -55.36 41.14 17.52
CA ILE A 816 -54.24 40.39 18.08
C ILE A 816 -53.87 41.03 19.42
N ASN A 817 -54.09 40.30 20.51
CA ASN A 817 -53.95 40.81 21.88
C ASN A 817 -54.72 42.14 22.07
N GLU A 818 -54.02 43.20 22.48
CA GLU A 818 -54.58 44.54 22.69
C GLU A 818 -54.75 45.35 21.39
N ILE A 819 -54.19 44.90 20.27
CA ILE A 819 -54.27 45.61 18.99
C ILE A 819 -55.55 45.16 18.27
N ASP A 820 -56.59 45.98 18.39
CA ASP A 820 -57.91 45.72 17.81
C ASP A 820 -58.04 46.28 16.39
N SER A 821 -58.87 45.64 15.57
CA SER A 821 -59.26 46.09 14.24
C SER A 821 -58.07 46.43 13.33
N VAL A 822 -57.21 45.44 13.06
CA VAL A 822 -56.11 45.54 12.09
C VAL A 822 -56.36 44.65 10.88
N ASN A 823 -55.93 45.10 9.70
CA ASN A 823 -56.03 44.33 8.46
C ASN A 823 -54.75 43.56 8.17
N VAL A 824 -54.85 42.30 7.75
CA VAL A 824 -53.67 41.50 7.36
C VAL A 824 -53.28 41.83 5.93
N VAL A 825 -52.16 42.53 5.73
CA VAL A 825 -51.74 43.00 4.39
C VAL A 825 -50.78 42.03 3.71
N ASP A 826 -49.87 41.42 4.47
CA ASP A 826 -48.85 40.53 3.92
C ASP A 826 -48.43 39.48 4.97
N MET A 827 -48.15 38.27 4.51
CA MET A 827 -47.70 37.16 5.34
C MET A 827 -46.48 36.52 4.68
N THR A 828 -45.33 36.66 5.33
CA THR A 828 -44.08 36.03 4.89
C THR A 828 -43.74 34.82 5.76
N TRP A 829 -42.73 34.06 5.37
CA TRP A 829 -42.25 32.91 6.13
C TRP A 829 -41.72 33.24 7.54
N ARG A 830 -41.46 34.53 7.85
CA ARG A 830 -40.93 34.96 9.17
C ARG A 830 -41.77 36.03 9.87
N THR A 831 -42.50 36.87 9.13
CA THR A 831 -43.25 37.99 9.68
C THR A 831 -44.62 38.16 9.03
N ILE A 832 -45.61 38.57 9.82
CA ILE A 832 -46.92 39.05 9.36
C ILE A 832 -46.92 40.57 9.43
N ARG A 833 -47.44 41.21 8.40
CA ARG A 833 -47.60 42.66 8.32
C ARG A 833 -49.07 43.01 8.42
N LEU A 834 -49.37 43.87 9.39
CA LEU A 834 -50.70 44.29 9.74
C LEU A 834 -50.84 45.78 9.46
N GLU A 835 -51.95 46.22 8.91
CA GLU A 835 -52.27 47.64 8.74
C GLU A 835 -53.31 48.05 9.79
N THR A 836 -52.99 49.11 10.52
CA THR A 836 -53.90 49.69 11.53
C THR A 836 -54.95 50.59 10.88
N LEU A 837 -56.04 50.90 11.61
CA LEU A 837 -57.03 51.90 11.16
C LEU A 837 -56.43 53.27 10.83
N THR A 838 -55.27 53.58 11.44
CA THR A 838 -54.49 54.80 11.18
C THR A 838 -53.51 54.69 9.99
N GLN A 839 -53.61 53.64 9.17
CA GLN A 839 -52.75 53.38 7.99
C GLN A 839 -51.26 53.14 8.29
N HIS A 840 -50.91 52.75 9.51
CA HIS A 840 -49.56 52.30 9.84
C HIS A 840 -49.40 50.79 9.62
N VAL A 841 -48.29 50.37 9.00
CA VAL A 841 -47.91 48.96 8.84
C VAL A 841 -47.05 48.48 10.01
N VAL A 842 -47.56 47.53 10.78
CA VAL A 842 -46.89 46.89 11.91
C VAL A 842 -46.41 45.50 11.47
N SER A 843 -45.10 45.25 11.55
CA SER A 843 -44.52 43.93 11.22
C SER A 843 -44.25 43.14 12.50
N ILE A 844 -44.95 42.01 12.67
CA ILE A 844 -44.83 41.15 13.84
C ILE A 844 -44.18 39.81 13.44
N PRO A 845 -43.16 39.32 14.17
CA PRO A 845 -42.62 37.98 13.96
C PRO A 845 -43.69 36.89 14.13
N ASN A 846 -43.68 35.89 13.25
CA ASN A 846 -44.72 34.85 13.23
C ASN A 846 -44.84 34.09 14.55
N GLY A 847 -43.72 33.86 15.27
CA GLY A 847 -43.73 33.22 16.59
C GLY A 847 -44.56 34.02 17.60
N LYS A 848 -44.38 35.34 17.63
CA LYS A 848 -45.19 36.20 18.49
C LYS A 848 -46.67 36.19 18.12
N VAL A 849 -47.01 36.07 16.84
CA VAL A 849 -48.43 36.00 16.41
C VAL A 849 -49.04 34.64 16.75
N ALA A 850 -48.29 33.54 16.58
CA ALA A 850 -48.74 32.21 16.96
C ALA A 850 -49.01 32.08 18.46
N ASP A 851 -48.21 32.76 19.29
CA ASP A 851 -48.38 32.79 20.74
C ASP A 851 -49.48 33.78 21.22
N SER A 852 -50.06 34.57 20.30
CA SER A 852 -51.05 35.59 20.64
C SER A 852 -52.48 35.09 20.47
N VAL A 853 -53.41 35.63 21.26
CA VAL A 853 -54.83 35.37 21.06
C VAL A 853 -55.30 36.18 19.84
N VAL A 854 -55.78 35.47 18.81
CA VAL A 854 -56.28 36.09 17.57
C VAL A 854 -57.79 35.93 17.46
N VAL A 855 -58.49 37.05 17.36
CA VAL A 855 -59.93 37.09 17.04
C VAL A 855 -60.07 37.51 15.59
N ASN A 856 -60.69 36.67 14.76
CA ASN A 856 -60.93 36.96 13.34
C ASN A 856 -62.34 37.53 13.15
N TYR A 857 -62.42 38.77 12.66
CA TYR A 857 -63.67 39.47 12.37
C TYR A 857 -64.17 39.28 10.93
N SER A 858 -63.46 38.52 10.09
CA SER A 858 -63.81 38.33 8.67
C SER A 858 -64.33 36.92 8.35
N ARG A 859 -64.15 35.94 9.24
CA ARG A 859 -64.52 34.52 9.00
C ARG A 859 -66.03 34.23 9.04
N LYS A 860 -66.85 35.01 9.75
CA LYS A 860 -68.31 34.77 9.89
C LYS A 860 -69.10 35.77 9.05
N GLU A 861 -70.16 35.29 8.40
CA GLU A 861 -71.05 36.10 7.54
C GLU A 861 -71.84 37.20 8.27
N SER A 862 -71.95 37.11 9.60
CA SER A 862 -72.66 38.11 10.41
C SER A 862 -71.99 38.28 11.77
N LEU A 863 -71.55 39.50 12.05
CA LEU A 863 -70.80 39.86 13.25
C LEU A 863 -71.69 40.65 14.19
N ARG A 864 -71.77 40.24 15.46
CA ARG A 864 -72.57 40.94 16.46
C ARG A 864 -71.83 42.17 16.94
N ILE A 865 -72.53 43.29 16.98
CA ILE A 865 -72.10 44.55 17.56
C ILE A 865 -73.10 44.93 18.64
N ASP A 866 -72.58 45.35 19.79
CA ASP A 866 -73.37 45.83 20.92
C ASP A 866 -73.18 47.36 21.04
N VAL A 867 -74.28 48.11 21.12
CA VAL A 867 -74.33 49.54 21.43
C VAL A 867 -75.08 49.72 22.74
N PHE A 868 -74.47 50.45 23.68
CA PHE A 868 -75.03 50.71 25.00
C PHE A 868 -75.71 52.08 24.99
N LEU A 869 -77.00 52.09 25.30
CA LEU A 869 -77.84 53.26 25.33
C LEU A 869 -78.29 53.52 26.78
N HIS A 870 -78.14 54.75 27.26
CA HIS A 870 -78.58 55.17 28.58
C HIS A 870 -79.70 56.19 28.45
N VAL A 871 -80.83 55.95 29.12
CA VAL A 871 -81.99 56.86 29.13
C VAL A 871 -82.58 57.03 30.53
N SER A 872 -83.39 58.06 30.70
CA SER A 872 -84.12 58.31 31.94
C SER A 872 -85.03 57.13 32.31
N PRO A 873 -85.01 56.64 33.58
CA PRO A 873 -85.87 55.54 34.03
C PRO A 873 -87.35 55.93 34.18
N LYS A 874 -87.73 57.21 33.94
CA LYS A 874 -89.12 57.68 34.01
C LYS A 874 -90.02 57.08 32.92
N HIS A 875 -89.43 56.67 31.79
CA HIS A 875 -90.17 56.12 30.67
C HIS A 875 -90.31 54.60 30.80
N LYS A 876 -91.51 54.07 30.56
CA LYS A 876 -91.77 52.63 30.60
C LYS A 876 -90.87 51.91 29.58
N PRO A 877 -90.22 50.78 29.93
CA PRO A 877 -89.33 50.07 29.02
C PRO A 877 -89.98 49.62 27.71
N SER A 878 -91.30 49.35 27.72
CA SER A 878 -92.06 49.03 26.51
C SER A 878 -92.08 50.15 25.48
N VAL A 879 -92.12 51.42 25.93
CA VAL A 879 -92.08 52.61 25.08
C VAL A 879 -90.69 52.80 24.50
N ILE A 880 -89.65 52.73 25.34
CA ILE A 880 -88.25 52.84 24.90
C ILE A 880 -87.90 51.76 23.88
N ASN A 881 -88.26 50.50 24.16
CA ASN A 881 -87.98 49.39 23.27
C ASN A 881 -88.70 49.51 21.90
N LYS A 882 -89.91 50.07 21.88
CA LYS A 882 -90.63 50.36 20.63
C LYS A 882 -89.84 51.36 19.79
N HIS A 883 -89.46 52.50 20.36
CA HIS A 883 -88.73 53.54 19.62
C HIS A 883 -87.32 53.09 19.19
N ILE A 884 -86.61 52.29 19.99
CA ILE A 884 -85.34 51.67 19.58
C ILE A 884 -85.54 50.79 18.35
N LYS A 885 -86.54 49.90 18.38
CA LYS A 885 -86.82 48.97 17.28
C LYS A 885 -87.17 49.72 15.99
N GLU A 886 -87.96 50.78 16.09
CA GLU A 886 -88.34 51.59 14.95
C GLU A 886 -87.19 52.49 14.44
N ALA A 887 -86.32 53.00 15.31
CA ALA A 887 -85.17 53.82 14.90
C ALA A 887 -84.12 53.00 14.12
N ILE A 888 -84.02 51.71 14.39
CA ILE A 888 -83.00 50.83 13.81
C ILE A 888 -83.50 50.11 12.55
N ALA A 889 -84.82 50.02 12.34
CA ALA A 889 -85.43 49.26 11.25
C ALA A 889 -84.95 49.68 9.85
N ASP A 890 -84.68 50.97 9.66
CA ASP A 890 -84.34 51.57 8.35
C ASP A 890 -82.85 51.83 8.15
N ILE A 891 -81.99 51.43 9.10
CA ILE A 891 -80.54 51.66 9.00
C ILE A 891 -79.91 50.66 8.01
N GLU A 892 -79.37 51.21 6.93
CA GLU A 892 -78.65 50.46 5.91
C GLU A 892 -77.33 49.88 6.49
N GLY A 893 -77.02 48.62 6.15
CA GLY A 893 -75.84 47.90 6.65
C GLY A 893 -76.07 46.98 7.85
N ILE A 894 -77.25 47.04 8.50
CA ILE A 894 -77.65 46.06 9.52
C ILE A 894 -78.24 44.81 8.83
N ASN A 895 -77.78 43.63 9.25
CA ASN A 895 -78.27 42.36 8.72
C ASN A 895 -79.74 42.14 9.14
N LYS A 896 -80.65 42.19 8.16
CA LYS A 896 -82.09 42.05 8.37
C LYS A 896 -82.56 40.63 8.68
N VAL A 897 -81.72 39.61 8.42
CA VAL A 897 -82.04 38.19 8.69
C VAL A 897 -81.92 37.87 10.18
N LYS A 898 -80.95 38.47 10.88
CA LYS A 898 -80.84 38.40 12.34
C LYS A 898 -81.36 39.69 12.96
N ALA A 899 -82.64 39.67 13.36
CA ALA A 899 -83.31 40.85 13.90
C ALA A 899 -82.50 41.46 15.08
N PRO A 900 -82.31 42.80 15.11
CA PRO A 900 -81.69 43.48 16.23
C PRO A 900 -82.40 43.14 17.54
N VAL A 901 -81.63 42.86 18.58
CA VAL A 901 -82.17 42.53 19.91
C VAL A 901 -81.85 43.69 20.85
N ASN A 902 -82.88 44.30 21.39
CA ASN A 902 -82.77 45.32 22.43
C ASN A 902 -83.18 44.74 23.79
N VAL A 903 -82.28 44.81 24.77
CA VAL A 903 -82.51 44.29 26.12
C VAL A 903 -82.24 45.39 27.13
N ILE A 904 -83.16 45.58 28.08
CA ILE A 904 -82.89 46.40 29.26
C ILE A 904 -81.97 45.61 30.20
N MET A 905 -80.79 46.14 30.48
CA MET A 905 -79.82 45.49 31.38
C MET A 905 -80.13 45.78 32.85
N GLY A 906 -80.87 46.84 33.13
CA GLY A 906 -81.27 47.27 34.46
C GLY A 906 -81.24 48.79 34.61
N ILE A 907 -81.53 49.27 35.82
CA ILE A 907 -81.30 50.66 36.21
C ILE A 907 -80.01 50.68 37.01
N LYS A 908 -79.04 51.49 36.60
CA LYS A 908 -77.76 51.62 37.28
C LYS A 908 -77.49 53.05 37.72
N PRO A 909 -76.77 53.25 38.85
CA PRO A 909 -76.34 54.56 39.26
C PRO A 909 -75.24 55.06 38.32
N VAL A 910 -75.38 56.31 37.85
CA VAL A 910 -74.37 57.06 37.11
C VAL A 910 -74.28 58.43 37.78
N VAL A 911 -73.24 58.62 38.60
CA VAL A 911 -72.90 59.88 39.31
C VAL A 911 -74.11 60.55 39.99
N ASN A 912 -74.49 60.05 41.18
CA ASN A 912 -75.59 60.56 42.01
C ASN A 912 -76.98 60.64 41.32
N LYS A 913 -77.14 60.01 40.16
CA LYS A 913 -78.39 59.92 39.40
C LYS A 913 -78.55 58.51 38.83
N TRP A 914 -79.76 58.16 38.42
CA TRP A 914 -80.09 56.83 37.89
C TRP A 914 -80.42 56.90 36.41
N VAL A 915 -79.92 55.92 35.65
CA VAL A 915 -80.25 55.70 34.23
C VAL A 915 -80.68 54.26 34.00
N ALA A 916 -81.64 54.06 33.12
CA ALA A 916 -81.95 52.75 32.57
C ALA A 916 -80.96 52.46 31.42
N GLU A 917 -80.22 51.35 31.52
CA GLU A 917 -79.29 50.92 30.49
C GLU A 917 -79.94 49.90 29.55
N TYR A 918 -79.82 50.15 28.26
CA TYR A 918 -80.27 49.29 27.17
C TYR A 918 -79.06 48.85 26.35
N VAL A 919 -79.02 47.57 26.01
CA VAL A 919 -78.05 47.05 25.05
C VAL A 919 -78.78 46.77 23.76
N ILE A 920 -78.31 47.41 22.69
CA ILE A 920 -78.77 47.25 21.33
C ILE A 920 -77.77 46.35 20.63
N ARG A 921 -78.17 45.10 20.37
CA ARG A 921 -77.36 44.13 19.65
C ARG A 921 -77.84 44.06 18.20
N PHE A 922 -76.94 44.30 17.27
CA PHE A 922 -77.21 44.19 15.84
C PHE A 922 -76.08 43.44 15.14
N TRP A 923 -76.35 42.92 13.94
CA TRP A 923 -75.36 42.19 13.17
C TRP A 923 -74.96 42.98 11.93
N VAL A 924 -73.67 43.03 11.62
CA VAL A 924 -73.14 43.62 10.37
C VAL A 924 -72.49 42.54 9.52
N THR A 925 -72.54 42.72 8.20
CA THR A 925 -71.91 41.83 7.21
C THR A 925 -70.46 42.23 6.91
N ASP A 926 -70.12 43.51 7.06
CA ASP A 926 -68.77 44.04 6.86
C ASP A 926 -68.29 44.76 8.12
N TRP A 927 -67.22 44.22 8.74
CA TRP A 927 -66.61 44.81 9.94
C TRP A 927 -66.13 46.24 9.72
N LYS A 928 -65.71 46.61 8.50
CA LYS A 928 -65.21 47.95 8.16
C LYS A 928 -66.27 49.03 8.36
N GLN A 929 -67.54 48.70 8.17
CA GLN A 929 -68.66 49.65 8.22
C GLN A 929 -69.17 49.90 9.65
N GLN A 930 -68.65 49.17 10.65
CA GLN A 930 -69.16 49.21 12.03
C GLN A 930 -69.24 50.61 12.63
N PHE A 931 -68.25 51.47 12.35
CA PHE A 931 -68.18 52.80 12.94
C PHE A 931 -69.25 53.71 12.33
N GLY A 932 -69.44 53.63 11.00
CA GLY A 932 -70.50 54.35 10.30
C GLY A 932 -71.88 53.90 10.76
N ILE A 933 -72.12 52.59 10.88
CA ILE A 933 -73.41 52.04 11.31
C ILE A 933 -73.71 52.41 12.77
N LYS A 934 -72.73 52.33 13.68
CA LYS A 934 -72.89 52.81 15.07
C LYS A 934 -73.27 54.29 15.11
N GLY A 935 -72.60 55.13 14.32
CA GLY A 935 -72.92 56.55 14.21
C GLY A 935 -74.34 56.79 13.72
N ASN A 936 -74.77 56.07 12.68
CA ASN A 936 -76.13 56.16 12.15
C ASN A 936 -77.19 55.73 13.17
N ILE A 937 -76.94 54.66 13.94
CA ILE A 937 -77.81 54.22 15.05
C ILE A 937 -77.93 55.32 16.10
N TRP A 938 -76.82 55.90 16.51
CA TRP A 938 -76.83 56.98 17.49
C TRP A 938 -77.60 58.21 17.00
N ASN A 939 -77.42 58.61 15.73
CA ASN A 939 -78.16 59.73 15.14
C ASN A 939 -79.66 59.44 15.08
N ALA A 940 -80.06 58.25 14.60
CA ALA A 940 -81.46 57.86 14.52
C ALA A 940 -82.14 57.79 15.90
N LEU A 941 -81.43 57.28 16.91
CA LEU A 941 -81.92 57.27 18.30
C LEU A 941 -82.03 58.69 18.87
N TRP A 942 -81.04 59.55 18.60
CA TRP A 942 -81.03 60.93 19.06
C TRP A 942 -82.21 61.73 18.51
N GLU A 943 -82.40 61.71 17.19
CA GLU A 943 -83.48 62.41 16.51
C GLU A 943 -84.85 61.93 17.03
N ARG A 944 -85.04 60.61 17.12
CA ARG A 944 -86.31 60.02 17.52
C ARG A 944 -86.64 60.25 18.99
N PHE A 945 -85.67 60.10 19.89
CA PHE A 945 -85.92 60.33 21.31
C PHE A 945 -86.14 61.79 21.63
N THR A 946 -85.44 62.70 20.94
CA THR A 946 -85.65 64.14 21.09
C THR A 946 -87.04 64.56 20.59
N ALA A 947 -87.50 64.02 19.45
CA ALA A 947 -88.83 64.30 18.92
C ALA A 947 -89.98 63.81 19.83
N GLU A 948 -89.78 62.70 20.53
CA GLU A 948 -90.78 62.07 21.41
C GLU A 948 -90.66 62.50 22.88
N GLY A 949 -89.78 63.46 23.20
CA GLY A 949 -89.57 63.95 24.57
C GLY A 949 -88.95 62.93 25.52
N ILE A 950 -88.31 61.88 25.00
CA ILE A 950 -87.57 60.87 25.76
C ILE A 950 -86.22 61.45 26.14
N SER A 951 -85.99 61.65 27.44
CA SER A 951 -84.75 62.27 27.90
C SER A 951 -83.62 61.26 28.09
N PHE A 952 -82.43 61.60 27.57
CA PHE A 952 -81.17 60.95 27.91
C PHE A 952 -80.66 61.33 29.31
N ASN A 953 -81.33 62.27 30.00
CA ASN A 953 -80.89 62.76 31.30
C ASN A 953 -81.12 61.72 32.42
N ALA A 954 -80.10 61.56 33.25
CA ALA A 954 -80.20 60.83 34.49
C ALA A 954 -81.12 61.56 35.50
N VAL A 955 -81.85 60.81 36.32
CA VAL A 955 -82.84 61.35 37.28
C VAL A 955 -82.40 61.09 38.72
N GLU A 956 -82.73 62.01 39.63
CA GLU A 956 -82.64 61.78 41.08
C GLU A 956 -83.52 60.58 41.49
N ASP A 957 -83.15 59.91 42.59
CA ASP A 957 -83.70 58.62 42.99
C ASP A 957 -85.25 58.58 42.91
N PRO A 958 -85.82 57.79 41.99
CA PRO A 958 -87.27 57.74 41.82
C PRO A 958 -88.00 57.08 43.00
N LEU A 959 -87.29 56.54 43.99
CA LEU A 959 -87.82 55.88 45.19
C LEU A 959 -87.61 56.70 46.49
N ALA A 960 -87.14 57.94 46.42
CA ALA A 960 -86.91 58.76 47.61
C ALA A 960 -88.22 59.17 48.33
N LEU A 961 -88.34 58.83 49.62
CA LEU A 961 -89.48 59.20 50.49
C LEU A 961 -89.53 60.72 50.76
N PRO A 962 -90.72 61.36 50.82
CA PRO A 962 -90.87 62.80 51.09
C PRO A 962 -90.20 63.26 52.40
N GLU A 963 -89.56 64.43 52.38
CA GLU A 963 -88.75 64.98 53.48
C GLU A 963 -89.46 65.10 54.85
N THR A 964 -90.79 65.14 54.86
CA THR A 964 -91.59 65.21 56.10
C THR A 964 -91.51 63.94 56.93
N LEU A 965 -91.34 62.77 56.30
CA LEU A 965 -91.22 61.47 56.97
C LEU A 965 -89.77 61.13 57.34
N GLN A 966 -88.78 61.82 56.75
CA GLN A 966 -87.36 61.64 57.09
C GLN A 966 -86.97 62.33 58.41
N LYS A 967 -87.76 63.27 58.91
CA LYS A 967 -87.51 63.98 60.18
C LYS A 967 -87.98 63.21 61.43
N GLU A 968 -89.03 62.38 61.33
CA GLU A 968 -89.49 61.54 62.45
C GLU A 968 -88.61 60.30 62.68
N ALA A 969 -87.87 59.86 61.66
CA ALA A 969 -86.94 58.72 61.77
C ALA A 969 -85.59 59.05 62.46
N LYS A 970 -85.31 60.32 62.78
CA LYS A 970 -84.04 60.76 63.43
C LYS A 970 -84.09 60.80 64.97
N GLY A 971 -85.16 60.34 65.61
CA GLY A 971 -85.41 60.49 67.05
C GLY A 971 -85.16 59.27 67.96
N LEU A 972 -84.60 58.16 67.47
CA LEU A 972 -84.34 56.96 68.29
C LEU A 972 -82.82 56.74 68.52
N PRO A 973 -82.37 56.51 69.77
CA PRO A 973 -80.95 56.35 70.13
C PRO A 973 -80.36 54.98 69.70
N PRO A 974 -79.01 54.88 69.60
CA PRO A 974 -78.32 53.85 68.82
C PRO A 974 -78.03 52.58 69.63
N ALA A 975 -77.94 51.42 68.96
CA ALA A 975 -77.47 50.17 69.57
C ALA A 975 -76.58 49.35 68.60
N ASP A 976 -75.28 49.47 68.86
CA ASP A 976 -74.20 48.49 68.91
C ASP A 976 -74.23 47.10 68.21
N SER A 977 -73.06 46.86 67.57
CA SER A 977 -72.18 45.69 67.69
C SER A 977 -72.49 44.38 66.93
N SER A 978 -71.51 44.00 66.10
CA SER A 978 -70.80 42.71 66.10
C SER A 978 -71.50 41.37 65.75
N SER A 979 -70.69 40.47 65.18
CA SER A 979 -70.93 39.05 64.81
C SER A 979 -71.65 38.84 63.47
N GLN A 980 -71.24 37.97 62.53
CA GLN A 980 -70.44 36.73 62.55
C GLN A 980 -69.66 36.61 61.21
N THR A 981 -68.32 36.44 61.21
CA THR A 981 -67.57 35.18 60.96
C THR A 981 -68.23 34.06 60.14
N GLY A 982 -67.50 33.58 59.12
CA GLY A 982 -67.76 32.33 58.39
C GLY A 982 -66.58 31.99 57.45
N ALA A 983 -65.77 31.02 57.85
CA ALA A 983 -64.50 30.55 57.26
C ALA A 983 -64.67 29.76 55.93
N ALA A 984 -63.74 29.86 54.96
CA ALA A 984 -62.67 28.89 54.58
C ALA A 984 -62.98 28.15 53.23
N PRO A 985 -62.04 27.45 52.54
CA PRO A 985 -60.56 27.53 52.48
C PRO A 985 -59.97 27.46 51.03
N ASP A 986 -58.64 27.49 50.97
CA ASP A 986 -57.68 27.14 49.88
C ASP A 986 -58.09 26.02 48.90
N LEU A 987 -57.64 26.15 47.64
CA LEU A 987 -57.23 25.04 46.76
C LEU A 987 -56.24 25.49 45.66
N ALA A 988 -54.97 25.15 45.91
CA ALA A 988 -53.95 24.56 45.02
C ALA A 988 -53.62 25.11 43.61
N LYS A 989 -52.30 25.19 43.41
CA LYS A 989 -51.52 25.19 42.15
C LYS A 989 -52.01 24.17 41.10
N ALA A 990 -51.96 24.57 39.83
CA ALA A 990 -51.42 23.81 38.70
C ALA A 990 -50.85 24.79 37.68
#